data_AF-A0A1X7S471-F1
#
_entry.id   AF-A0A1X7S471-F1
#
_cell.length_a   1.000
_cell.length_b   1.000
_cell.length_c   1.000
_cell.angle_alpha   90.00
_cell.angle_beta   90.00
_cell.angle_gamma   90.00
#
_symmetry.space_group_name_H-M   'P 1'
#
loop_
_entity.id
_entity.type
_entity.pdbx_description
1 polymer ?
#
loop_
_entity_poly.entity_id
_entity_poly.type
_entity_poly.pdbx_seq_one_letter_code
_entity_poly.pdbx_strand_id
1 'polypeptide(L)'
;MDLPTPSAQQNMLWKLPAELRELVYINAFTCSEEHAYCLWKDGIFLTLVDGRIYKPASHKSHNLGQSTKCGACALGLLRTSKAIYDEALPVFHHAVELRLHVDGRYRSPWEGVELGAVGEMGVLRNARVWEITVRLSRFEDADRLVAQLNSLREIVEGNRAVEWRSISVQISRYLEDPELGDGILRAVRTMTGIESIDEIKDPWREAQFTRSDHSWGATSDVTPASRFLQPHHLPLSLRNSASLHDNFMATSLRDTLLAGIAKERVTDKTPPTAGDELDADRCVPLHNVLTLYGWVSSGKKISELRKRTWWSTHGTPELEKILRPKLRRYLSKIFEVPNYNFFYHVSGLASPKHMLQLADVLEDDDHVEKPEDKYRFVILYKTSEHLVSQPAGIVFDQQTSKAILMPTYHHLFDLKGADLPWQNLETILSAYVDMIQSEKALAIHDEAIVEDATAQHAGKGGDLERNKTFARYSTRPWILQPYTLDDLHECLDTWTKLVKTIEQKAGIKRSEEVAPEDEAPLASRTALNIAEIPRGFAYEILSHARQSEVWFVAPGLRLPKVEEFLQQPFKDILKQYPEETRGMKVPFLFLRCPGTVSAKEAKFRYPFSTLESVPCGLYLDAFPNAQNPFEDACRLVLPIRLSDKRRYARTSDGRLLFRSHSDLYQTGINPFVMRHGPKLVAVLDNWRRQVETGHWGVNERGVEGGIGVWRQAETREHWWRYQSDSHLFI
;
A
#
# COMPACT_ATOMS: atom_id res chain seq x y z
N MET A 1 33.36 -17.92 -60.42
CA MET A 1 32.21 -17.29 -59.75
C MET A 1 31.30 -18.42 -59.37
N ASP A 2 31.51 -18.99 -58.19
CA ASP A 2 30.65 -20.02 -57.63
C ASP A 2 30.17 -19.50 -56.27
N LEU A 3 28.89 -19.17 -56.21
CA LEU A 3 28.19 -18.84 -54.98
C LEU A 3 28.12 -20.12 -54.14
N PRO A 4 28.53 -20.09 -52.86
CA PRO A 4 28.43 -21.26 -52.02
C PRO A 4 26.96 -21.56 -51.70
N THR A 5 26.61 -22.83 -51.84
CA THR A 5 25.36 -23.47 -51.46
C THR A 5 25.06 -23.22 -49.97
N PRO A 6 23.79 -23.03 -49.56
CA PRO A 6 23.44 -22.80 -48.16
C PRO A 6 23.63 -24.08 -47.36
N SER A 7 24.81 -24.24 -46.77
CA SER A 7 25.07 -25.27 -45.77
C SER A 7 24.22 -24.99 -44.54
N ALA A 8 23.38 -25.95 -44.18
CA ALA A 8 22.65 -26.11 -42.93
C ALA A 8 22.98 -25.09 -41.82
N GLN A 9 22.29 -23.94 -41.83
CA GLN A 9 22.04 -23.21 -40.60
C GLN A 9 21.16 -24.11 -39.72
N GLN A 10 21.78 -24.98 -38.93
CA GLN A 10 21.11 -25.61 -37.80
C GLN A 10 20.57 -24.48 -36.92
N ASN A 11 19.26 -24.29 -36.99
CA ASN A 11 18.46 -23.25 -36.35
C ASN A 11 18.98 -22.97 -34.93
N MET A 12 19.48 -21.75 -34.70
CA MET A 12 20.06 -21.33 -33.42
C MET A 12 19.12 -21.53 -32.22
N LEU A 13 17.81 -21.55 -32.46
CA LEU A 13 16.80 -21.86 -31.47
C LEU A 13 17.09 -23.20 -30.78
N TRP A 14 17.40 -24.28 -31.52
CA TRP A 14 17.60 -25.63 -30.95
C TRP A 14 18.93 -25.83 -30.23
N LYS A 15 19.83 -24.82 -30.25
CA LYS A 15 21.07 -24.82 -29.47
C LYS A 15 20.90 -24.20 -28.08
N LEU A 16 19.77 -23.56 -27.81
CA LEU A 16 19.46 -22.99 -26.51
C LEU A 16 19.00 -24.09 -25.54
N PRO A 17 19.32 -23.96 -24.23
CA PRO A 17 18.74 -24.79 -23.17
C PRO A 17 17.20 -24.83 -23.26
N ALA A 18 16.58 -25.94 -22.87
CA ALA A 18 15.14 -26.15 -22.99
C ALA A 18 14.33 -25.04 -22.28
N GLU A 19 14.82 -24.59 -21.13
CA GLU A 19 14.23 -23.55 -20.29
C GLU A 19 14.24 -22.18 -20.98
N LEU A 20 15.31 -21.87 -21.73
CA LEU A 20 15.38 -20.63 -22.51
C LEU A 20 14.50 -20.68 -23.75
N ARG A 21 14.32 -21.86 -24.34
CA ARG A 21 13.41 -22.05 -25.49
C ARG A 21 11.96 -21.95 -25.06
N GLU A 22 11.62 -22.48 -23.89
CA GLU A 22 10.32 -22.30 -23.24
C GLU A 22 10.00 -20.82 -23.01
N LEU A 23 10.93 -20.04 -22.45
CA LEU A 23 10.77 -18.59 -22.30
C LEU A 23 10.61 -17.87 -23.65
N VAL A 24 11.30 -18.32 -24.69
CA VAL A 24 11.14 -17.79 -26.05
C VAL A 24 9.74 -18.09 -26.58
N TYR A 25 9.22 -19.30 -26.38
CA TYR A 25 7.86 -19.65 -26.78
C TYR A 25 6.82 -18.81 -26.04
N ILE A 26 6.92 -18.67 -24.71
CA ILE A 26 6.00 -17.83 -23.92
C ILE A 26 6.01 -16.39 -24.45
N ASN A 27 7.18 -15.77 -24.62
CA ASN A 27 7.29 -14.40 -25.14
C ASN A 27 6.84 -14.27 -26.60
N ALA A 28 6.98 -15.32 -27.40
CA ALA A 28 6.55 -15.30 -28.81
C ALA A 28 5.03 -15.44 -28.95
N PHE A 29 4.37 -16.20 -28.08
CA PHE A 29 2.94 -16.50 -28.17
C PHE A 29 2.05 -15.58 -27.33
N THR A 30 2.60 -14.93 -26.32
CA THR A 30 1.88 -14.00 -25.43
C THR A 30 2.19 -12.54 -25.75
N CYS A 31 1.34 -11.61 -25.32
CA CYS A 31 1.62 -10.18 -25.44
C CYS A 31 2.51 -9.73 -24.28
N SER A 32 3.68 -9.17 -24.57
CA SER A 32 4.65 -8.73 -23.55
C SER A 32 4.65 -7.22 -23.27
N GLU A 33 3.77 -6.46 -23.93
CA GLU A 33 3.64 -5.00 -23.80
C GLU A 33 2.21 -4.63 -23.35
N GLU A 34 2.07 -3.58 -22.54
CA GLU A 34 0.77 -3.04 -22.11
C GLU A 34 0.21 -2.07 -23.17
N HIS A 35 -0.95 -2.37 -23.75
CA HIS A 35 -1.66 -1.43 -24.61
C HIS A 35 -3.14 -1.37 -24.26
N ALA A 36 -3.81 -0.23 -24.54
CA ALA A 36 -5.21 0.04 -24.17
C ALA A 36 -6.24 -1.00 -24.65
N TYR A 37 -5.90 -1.80 -25.67
CA TYR A 37 -6.74 -2.88 -26.22
C TYR A 37 -6.06 -4.26 -26.18
N CYS A 38 -4.89 -4.36 -25.51
CA CYS A 38 -4.15 -5.58 -25.15
C CYS A 38 -3.48 -5.39 -23.76
N LEU A 39 -4.30 -5.32 -22.71
CA LEU A 39 -3.95 -5.23 -21.28
C LEU A 39 -3.54 -6.58 -20.63
N TRP A 40 -2.99 -7.55 -21.37
CA TRP A 40 -2.91 -8.93 -20.85
C TRP A 40 -1.55 -9.59 -21.12
N LYS A 41 -0.73 -9.66 -20.06
CA LYS A 41 0.57 -10.32 -19.99
C LYS A 41 0.41 -11.82 -19.69
N ASP A 42 1.20 -12.66 -20.35
CA ASP A 42 1.29 -14.13 -20.15
C ASP A 42 0.07 -14.99 -20.58
N GLY A 43 -0.87 -14.44 -21.33
CA GLY A 43 -2.03 -15.17 -21.86
C GLY A 43 -2.27 -14.94 -23.36
N ILE A 44 -3.08 -15.81 -23.97
CA ILE A 44 -3.50 -15.65 -25.36
C ILE A 44 -4.96 -15.20 -25.37
N PHE A 45 -5.21 -13.97 -25.83
CA PHE A 45 -6.56 -13.47 -26.05
C PHE A 45 -7.02 -13.72 -27.48
N LEU A 46 -8.07 -14.52 -27.63
CA LEU A 46 -8.67 -14.87 -28.91
C LEU A 46 -10.15 -14.50 -28.93
N THR A 47 -10.69 -14.30 -30.13
CA THR A 47 -12.11 -14.11 -30.35
C THR A 47 -12.64 -15.18 -31.28
N LEU A 48 -13.70 -15.86 -30.88
CA LEU A 48 -14.44 -16.78 -31.74
C LEU A 48 -15.60 -16.02 -32.37
N VAL A 49 -15.62 -16.00 -33.71
CA VAL A 49 -16.72 -15.47 -34.50
C VAL A 49 -16.98 -16.44 -35.66
N ASP A 50 -18.21 -16.94 -35.76
CA ASP A 50 -18.67 -17.83 -36.83
C ASP A 50 -17.84 -19.12 -37.02
N GLY A 51 -17.43 -19.74 -35.91
CA GLY A 51 -16.61 -20.96 -35.96
C GLY A 51 -15.15 -20.70 -36.37
N ARG A 52 -14.75 -19.43 -36.55
CA ARG A 52 -13.39 -19.01 -36.86
C ARG A 52 -12.77 -18.24 -35.72
N ILE A 53 -11.49 -18.51 -35.49
CA ILE A 53 -10.70 -17.89 -34.43
C ILE A 53 -9.96 -16.70 -35.01
N TYR A 54 -10.10 -15.56 -34.35
CA TYR A 54 -9.44 -14.32 -34.68
C TYR A 54 -8.54 -13.89 -33.53
N LYS A 55 -7.35 -13.39 -33.85
CA LYS A 55 -6.58 -12.56 -32.92
C LYS A 55 -7.01 -11.11 -33.16
N PRO A 56 -7.62 -10.43 -32.17
CA PRO A 56 -7.96 -9.02 -32.31
C PRO A 56 -6.73 -8.18 -32.66
N ALA A 57 -6.83 -7.29 -33.66
CA ALA A 57 -5.77 -6.33 -33.94
C ALA A 57 -5.90 -5.16 -32.95
N SER A 58 -5.11 -5.20 -31.89
CA SER A 58 -5.08 -4.15 -30.87
C SER A 58 -4.43 -2.84 -31.34
N HIS A 59 -4.11 -2.69 -32.64
CA HIS A 59 -3.35 -1.56 -33.19
C HIS A 59 -3.94 -1.02 -34.50
N LYS A 60 -4.98 -0.19 -34.38
CA LYS A 60 -5.09 1.02 -35.19
C LYS A 60 -5.27 2.20 -34.24
N SER A 61 -4.18 2.62 -33.59
CA SER A 61 -4.13 4.00 -33.11
C SER A 61 -4.18 4.88 -34.36
N HIS A 62 -4.99 5.94 -34.36
CA HIS A 62 -5.16 6.78 -35.55
C HIS A 62 -3.88 7.50 -36.00
N ASN A 63 -2.71 7.33 -35.35
CA ASN A 63 -1.47 8.05 -35.71
C ASN A 63 -0.14 7.28 -35.58
N LEU A 64 -0.11 5.99 -35.22
CA LEU A 64 1.13 5.19 -35.18
C LEU A 64 0.81 3.79 -35.72
N GLY A 65 1.49 3.37 -36.79
CA GLY A 65 1.19 2.16 -37.60
C GLY A 65 1.18 0.82 -36.84
N GLN A 66 0.92 -0.28 -37.57
CA GLN A 66 0.74 -1.63 -37.02
C GLN A 66 1.93 -2.09 -36.16
N SER A 67 1.65 -2.51 -34.91
CA SER A 67 2.64 -3.17 -34.03
C SER A 67 2.74 -4.66 -34.35
N THR A 68 3.97 -5.15 -34.57
CA THR A 68 4.29 -6.56 -34.83
C THR A 68 4.54 -7.39 -33.56
N LYS A 69 4.37 -6.80 -32.37
CA LYS A 69 4.85 -7.34 -31.09
C LYS A 69 3.80 -8.03 -30.20
N CYS A 70 2.59 -8.29 -30.71
CA CYS A 70 1.47 -8.87 -29.95
C CYS A 70 1.29 -10.40 -30.19
N GLY A 71 2.39 -11.13 -30.42
CA GLY A 71 2.40 -12.59 -30.63
C GLY A 71 1.69 -13.12 -31.90
N ALA A 72 1.04 -12.25 -32.67
CA ALA A 72 0.28 -12.62 -33.87
C ALA A 72 1.13 -13.33 -34.95
N CYS A 73 2.41 -12.96 -35.08
CA CYS A 73 3.32 -13.57 -36.04
C CYS A 73 3.75 -14.99 -35.67
N ALA A 74 3.82 -15.32 -34.37
CA ALA A 74 4.25 -16.64 -33.91
C ALA A 74 3.11 -17.68 -34.00
N LEU A 75 1.86 -17.28 -33.82
CA LEU A 75 0.70 -18.18 -33.93
C LEU A 75 0.58 -18.83 -35.32
N GLY A 76 1.04 -18.16 -36.39
CA GLY A 76 1.14 -18.75 -37.73
C GLY A 76 2.23 -19.83 -37.86
N LEU A 77 3.24 -19.83 -36.98
CA LEU A 77 4.31 -20.85 -36.96
C LEU A 77 3.80 -22.20 -36.43
N LEU A 78 2.78 -22.18 -35.55
CA LEU A 78 2.11 -23.40 -35.08
C LEU A 78 1.41 -24.16 -36.22
N ARG A 79 1.03 -23.47 -37.29
CA ARG A 79 0.42 -24.07 -38.48
C ARG A 79 1.46 -24.55 -39.50
N THR A 80 2.62 -23.91 -39.55
CA THR A 80 3.58 -24.07 -40.64
C THR A 80 4.82 -24.89 -40.27
N SER A 81 5.05 -25.18 -38.98
CA SER A 81 6.17 -26.00 -38.51
C SER A 81 5.74 -27.02 -37.45
N LYS A 82 5.67 -28.30 -37.85
CA LYS A 82 5.33 -29.41 -36.94
C LYS A 82 6.31 -29.55 -35.77
N ALA A 83 7.60 -29.33 -36.00
CA ALA A 83 8.62 -29.46 -34.95
C ALA A 83 8.50 -28.38 -33.86
N ILE A 84 8.19 -27.14 -34.25
CA ILE A 84 7.96 -26.05 -33.29
C ILE A 84 6.65 -26.30 -32.53
N TYR A 85 5.61 -26.78 -33.24
CA TYR A 85 4.34 -27.14 -32.64
C TYR A 85 4.50 -28.22 -31.56
N ASP A 86 5.18 -29.33 -31.86
CA ASP A 86 5.35 -30.45 -30.94
C ASP A 86 6.18 -30.05 -29.69
N GLU A 87 7.18 -29.17 -29.84
CA GLU A 87 7.99 -28.71 -28.71
C GLU A 87 7.32 -27.63 -27.87
N ALA A 88 6.55 -26.72 -28.46
CA ALA A 88 5.82 -25.69 -27.72
C ALA A 88 4.57 -26.26 -27.01
N LEU A 89 4.12 -27.47 -27.38
CA LEU A 89 2.91 -28.10 -26.86
C LEU A 89 2.86 -28.20 -25.32
N PRO A 90 3.92 -28.66 -24.62
CA PRO A 90 3.93 -28.71 -23.16
C PRO A 90 3.90 -27.31 -22.53
N VAL A 91 4.51 -26.32 -23.17
CA VAL A 91 4.52 -24.92 -22.70
C VAL A 91 3.10 -24.34 -22.72
N PHE A 92 2.32 -24.62 -23.77
CA PHE A 92 0.91 -24.21 -23.82
C PHE A 92 0.04 -24.86 -22.74
N HIS A 93 0.34 -26.11 -22.39
CA HIS A 93 -0.41 -26.83 -21.36
C HIS A 93 -0.04 -26.37 -19.94
N HIS A 94 1.22 -26.03 -19.69
CA HIS A 94 1.71 -25.76 -18.32
C HIS A 94 1.89 -24.28 -17.98
N ALA A 95 2.08 -23.41 -18.96
CA ALA A 95 2.56 -22.03 -18.71
C ALA A 95 1.71 -20.93 -19.37
N VAL A 96 0.70 -21.27 -20.18
CA VAL A 96 -0.10 -20.28 -20.92
C VAL A 96 -1.58 -20.37 -20.58
N GLU A 97 -2.16 -19.24 -20.18
CA GLU A 97 -3.60 -19.12 -19.96
C GLU A 97 -4.33 -18.72 -21.25
N LEU A 98 -5.39 -19.44 -21.57
CA LEU A 98 -6.22 -19.14 -22.74
C LEU A 98 -7.43 -18.31 -22.34
N ARG A 99 -7.55 -17.13 -22.94
CA ARG A 99 -8.74 -16.27 -22.78
C ARG A 99 -9.50 -16.20 -24.09
N LEU A 100 -10.73 -16.68 -24.07
CA LEU A 100 -11.58 -16.73 -25.25
C LEU A 100 -12.79 -15.82 -25.08
N HIS A 101 -12.91 -14.84 -25.97
CA HIS A 101 -14.13 -14.05 -26.12
C HIS A 101 -15.01 -14.67 -27.20
N VAL A 102 -16.24 -15.02 -26.86
CA VAL A 102 -17.23 -15.55 -27.81
C VAL A 102 -18.33 -14.52 -27.98
N ASP A 103 -18.48 -14.03 -29.20
CA ASP A 103 -19.46 -13.00 -29.53
C ASP A 103 -20.44 -13.53 -30.58
N GLY A 104 -21.74 -13.23 -30.41
CA GLY A 104 -22.77 -13.61 -31.38
C GLY A 104 -22.70 -12.86 -32.72
N ARG A 105 -22.04 -11.69 -32.76
CA ARG A 105 -22.05 -10.78 -33.92
C ARG A 105 -21.39 -11.36 -35.17
N TYR A 106 -21.92 -10.99 -36.35
CA TYR A 106 -21.35 -11.36 -37.67
C TYR A 106 -19.97 -10.79 -37.99
N ARG A 107 -19.59 -9.69 -37.36
CA ARG A 107 -18.23 -9.16 -37.42
C ARG A 107 -17.81 -8.76 -36.01
N SER A 108 -16.65 -9.24 -35.58
CA SER A 108 -15.97 -8.71 -34.40
C SER A 108 -15.87 -7.18 -34.53
N PRO A 109 -16.12 -6.39 -33.47
CA PRO A 109 -15.83 -4.94 -33.45
C PRO A 109 -14.36 -4.64 -33.67
N TRP A 110 -13.54 -5.65 -33.40
CA TRP A 110 -12.10 -5.62 -33.47
C TRP A 110 -11.71 -6.21 -34.81
N GLU A 111 -11.35 -5.38 -35.78
CA GLU A 111 -10.61 -5.85 -36.97
C GLU A 111 -9.43 -6.70 -36.46
N GLY A 112 -9.24 -7.91 -36.97
CA GLY A 112 -8.30 -8.88 -36.40
C GLY A 112 -7.74 -9.83 -37.46
N VAL A 113 -6.63 -10.50 -37.12
CA VAL A 113 -6.00 -11.50 -38.00
C VAL A 113 -6.75 -12.82 -37.81
N GLU A 114 -7.28 -13.36 -38.91
CA GLU A 114 -7.91 -14.69 -38.91
C GLU A 114 -6.85 -15.77 -38.74
N LEU A 115 -7.00 -16.62 -37.71
CA LEU A 115 -6.07 -17.70 -37.42
C LEU A 115 -6.51 -19.03 -38.03
N GLY A 116 -7.81 -19.25 -38.27
CA GLY A 116 -8.37 -20.45 -38.89
C GLY A 116 -9.67 -20.92 -38.24
N ALA A 117 -10.16 -22.10 -38.63
CA ALA A 117 -11.34 -22.71 -38.04
C ALA A 117 -11.06 -23.21 -36.61
N VAL A 118 -12.05 -23.11 -35.73
CA VAL A 118 -11.92 -23.44 -34.29
C VAL A 118 -11.46 -24.88 -34.05
N GLY A 119 -11.96 -25.85 -34.83
CA GLY A 119 -11.62 -27.27 -34.70
C GLY A 119 -10.20 -27.63 -35.13
N GLU A 120 -9.55 -26.78 -35.95
CA GLU A 120 -8.19 -26.98 -36.48
C GLU A 120 -7.10 -26.40 -35.56
N MET A 121 -7.49 -25.60 -34.55
CA MET A 121 -6.56 -24.93 -33.66
C MET A 121 -6.10 -25.86 -32.53
N GLY A 122 -5.00 -26.56 -32.76
CA GLY A 122 -4.40 -27.48 -31.78
C GLY A 122 -4.04 -26.84 -30.43
N VAL A 123 -3.80 -25.53 -30.38
CA VAL A 123 -3.55 -24.80 -29.11
C VAL A 123 -4.77 -24.82 -28.17
N LEU A 124 -5.98 -24.78 -28.72
CA LEU A 124 -7.21 -24.82 -27.90
C LEU A 124 -7.35 -26.20 -27.24
N ARG A 125 -7.02 -27.28 -27.96
CA ARG A 125 -7.12 -28.65 -27.43
C ARG A 125 -6.13 -28.96 -26.30
N ASN A 126 -5.09 -28.15 -26.11
CA ASN A 126 -4.01 -28.41 -25.17
C ASN A 126 -3.86 -27.31 -24.10
N ALA A 127 -4.64 -26.23 -24.17
CA ALA A 127 -4.68 -25.23 -23.11
C ALA A 127 -5.35 -25.83 -21.86
N ARG A 128 -4.66 -25.77 -20.72
CA ARG A 128 -5.16 -26.28 -19.44
C ARG A 128 -6.07 -25.26 -18.75
N VAL A 129 -5.64 -24.02 -18.62
CA VAL A 129 -6.38 -22.97 -17.88
C VAL A 129 -7.15 -22.09 -18.85
N TRP A 130 -8.46 -21.99 -18.64
CA TRP A 130 -9.39 -21.25 -19.50
C TRP A 130 -10.11 -20.13 -18.76
N GLU A 131 -10.20 -18.98 -19.40
CA GLU A 131 -11.14 -17.91 -19.07
C GLU A 131 -12.00 -17.63 -20.29
N ILE A 132 -13.32 -17.61 -20.11
CA ILE A 132 -14.26 -17.40 -21.21
C ILE A 132 -15.23 -16.27 -20.89
N THR A 133 -15.41 -15.39 -21.88
CA THR A 133 -16.47 -14.38 -21.87
C THR A 133 -17.41 -14.63 -23.04
N VAL A 134 -18.68 -14.86 -22.75
CA VAL A 134 -19.73 -15.09 -23.72
C VAL A 134 -20.61 -13.85 -23.76
N ARG A 135 -20.75 -13.24 -24.94
CA ARG A 135 -21.52 -12.01 -25.12
C ARG A 135 -22.61 -12.16 -26.17
N LEU A 136 -23.85 -11.88 -25.78
CA LEU A 136 -24.95 -11.64 -26.70
C LEU A 136 -25.29 -10.15 -26.74
N SER A 137 -25.13 -9.52 -27.91
CA SER A 137 -25.44 -8.10 -28.10
C SER A 137 -26.79 -7.84 -28.77
N ARG A 138 -27.28 -8.79 -29.59
CA ARG A 138 -28.57 -8.72 -30.32
C ARG A 138 -29.23 -10.09 -30.29
N PHE A 139 -30.55 -10.15 -30.17
CA PHE A 139 -31.31 -11.40 -30.09
C PHE A 139 -31.20 -12.25 -31.36
N GLU A 140 -31.11 -11.61 -32.53
CA GLU A 140 -30.97 -12.24 -33.86
C GLU A 140 -29.70 -13.11 -33.97
N ASP A 141 -28.72 -12.87 -33.10
CA ASP A 141 -27.43 -13.57 -33.09
C ASP A 141 -27.41 -14.78 -32.12
N ALA A 142 -28.51 -15.07 -31.41
CA ALA A 142 -28.54 -16.06 -30.34
C ALA A 142 -28.32 -17.50 -30.80
N ASP A 143 -29.03 -17.95 -31.83
CA ASP A 143 -28.85 -19.31 -32.39
C ASP A 143 -27.42 -19.52 -32.88
N ARG A 144 -26.82 -18.48 -33.45
CA ARG A 144 -25.43 -18.51 -33.91
C ARG A 144 -24.46 -18.57 -32.74
N LEU A 145 -24.70 -17.82 -31.67
CA LEU A 145 -23.89 -17.90 -30.46
C LEU A 145 -23.94 -19.31 -29.86
N VAL A 146 -25.12 -19.93 -29.79
CA VAL A 146 -25.30 -21.30 -29.33
C VAL A 146 -24.54 -22.30 -30.21
N ALA A 147 -24.59 -22.15 -31.54
CA ALA A 147 -23.83 -23.01 -32.45
C ALA A 147 -22.30 -22.90 -32.23
N GLN A 148 -21.79 -21.70 -31.97
CA GLN A 148 -20.38 -21.47 -31.64
C GLN A 148 -19.97 -22.12 -30.31
N LEU A 149 -20.81 -22.01 -29.28
CA LEU A 149 -20.59 -22.66 -27.98
C LEU A 149 -20.57 -24.19 -28.11
N ASN A 150 -21.45 -24.76 -28.94
CA ASN A 150 -21.44 -26.21 -29.22
C ASN A 150 -20.15 -26.65 -29.94
N SER A 151 -19.61 -25.82 -30.84
CA SER A 151 -18.35 -26.11 -31.52
C SER A 151 -17.15 -26.08 -30.57
N LEU A 152 -17.19 -25.19 -29.56
CA LEU A 152 -16.19 -25.16 -28.48
C LEU A 152 -16.33 -26.34 -27.53
N ARG A 153 -17.55 -26.77 -27.25
CA ARG A 153 -17.82 -27.93 -26.39
C ARG A 153 -17.08 -29.18 -26.88
N GLU A 154 -17.10 -29.47 -28.17
CA GLU A 154 -16.36 -30.62 -28.72
C GLU A 154 -14.84 -30.55 -28.48
N ILE A 155 -14.28 -29.33 -28.42
CA ILE A 155 -12.87 -29.09 -28.11
C ILE A 155 -12.59 -29.29 -26.62
N VAL A 156 -13.46 -28.74 -25.76
CA VAL A 156 -13.36 -28.84 -24.30
C VAL A 156 -13.53 -30.29 -23.85
N GLU A 157 -14.55 -31.01 -24.35
CA GLU A 157 -14.78 -32.43 -24.02
C GLU A 157 -13.62 -33.33 -24.50
N GLY A 158 -12.97 -32.97 -25.61
CA GLY A 158 -11.76 -33.62 -26.09
C GLY A 158 -10.52 -33.36 -25.23
N ASN A 159 -10.54 -32.32 -24.38
CA ASN A 159 -9.45 -31.92 -23.49
C ASN A 159 -9.83 -32.20 -22.02
N ARG A 160 -9.43 -33.37 -21.51
CA ARG A 160 -9.85 -33.87 -20.18
C ARG A 160 -9.23 -33.13 -18.98
N ALA A 161 -8.42 -32.09 -19.19
CA ALA A 161 -7.68 -31.38 -18.14
C ALA A 161 -8.02 -29.87 -18.05
N VAL A 162 -9.16 -29.44 -18.61
CA VAL A 162 -9.55 -28.02 -18.59
C VAL A 162 -9.90 -27.56 -17.17
N GLU A 163 -9.25 -26.50 -16.72
CA GLU A 163 -9.51 -25.76 -15.48
C GLU A 163 -10.09 -24.38 -15.81
N TRP A 164 -11.30 -24.09 -15.32
CA TRP A 164 -11.96 -22.81 -15.55
C TRP A 164 -11.52 -21.78 -14.50
N ARG A 165 -10.77 -20.76 -14.91
CA ARG A 165 -10.39 -19.63 -14.06
C ARG A 165 -11.54 -18.65 -13.85
N SER A 166 -12.30 -18.38 -14.91
CA SER A 166 -13.53 -17.59 -14.84
C SER A 166 -14.42 -17.82 -16.06
N ILE A 167 -15.73 -17.79 -15.83
CA ILE A 167 -16.76 -17.83 -16.87
C ILE A 167 -17.66 -16.61 -16.69
N SER A 168 -17.77 -15.78 -17.72
CA SER A 168 -18.57 -14.56 -17.71
C SER A 168 -19.59 -14.64 -18.84
N VAL A 169 -20.88 -14.48 -18.53
CA VAL A 169 -21.96 -14.46 -19.51
C VAL A 169 -22.65 -13.11 -19.45
N GLN A 170 -22.60 -12.37 -20.55
CA GLN A 170 -23.15 -11.02 -20.69
C GLN A 170 -24.20 -11.02 -21.79
N ILE A 171 -25.47 -10.85 -21.42
CA ILE A 171 -26.57 -10.86 -22.37
C ILE A 171 -27.25 -9.48 -22.28
N SER A 172 -27.12 -8.67 -23.32
CA SER A 172 -27.66 -7.31 -23.33
C SER A 172 -29.15 -7.32 -23.76
N ARG A 173 -30.03 -6.86 -22.85
CA ARG A 173 -31.52 -6.70 -22.93
C ARG A 173 -32.33 -7.93 -22.45
N TYR A 174 -32.88 -7.83 -21.23
CA TYR A 174 -33.98 -8.69 -20.74
C TYR A 174 -35.18 -7.87 -20.32
N LEU A 175 -36.02 -7.51 -21.28
CA LEU A 175 -37.42 -7.22 -20.97
C LEU A 175 -38.40 -7.94 -21.92
N GLU A 176 -37.94 -8.71 -22.92
CA GLU A 176 -38.85 -9.22 -23.97
C GLU A 176 -38.84 -10.75 -24.20
N ASP A 177 -37.77 -11.52 -23.91
CA ASP A 177 -37.81 -12.99 -24.05
C ASP A 177 -36.83 -13.73 -23.11
N PRO A 178 -37.31 -14.23 -21.95
CA PRO A 178 -36.50 -14.99 -20.99
C PRO A 178 -36.01 -16.35 -21.50
N GLU A 179 -36.73 -17.01 -22.42
CA GLU A 179 -36.39 -18.38 -22.87
C GLU A 179 -35.08 -18.42 -23.67
N LEU A 180 -34.79 -17.34 -24.41
CA LEU A 180 -33.57 -17.20 -25.21
C LEU A 180 -32.31 -17.11 -24.34
N GLY A 181 -32.41 -16.35 -23.24
CA GLY A 181 -31.33 -16.19 -22.27
C GLY A 181 -31.01 -17.48 -21.53
N ASP A 182 -32.05 -18.18 -21.09
CA ASP A 182 -31.94 -19.51 -20.48
C ASP A 182 -31.32 -20.53 -21.45
N GLY A 183 -31.60 -20.42 -22.75
CA GLY A 183 -30.98 -21.24 -23.79
C GLY A 183 -29.46 -21.06 -23.88
N ILE A 184 -28.97 -19.81 -23.83
CA ILE A 184 -27.54 -19.50 -23.87
C ILE A 184 -26.86 -19.94 -22.57
N LEU A 185 -27.45 -19.63 -21.41
CA LEU A 185 -26.92 -20.09 -20.13
C LEU A 185 -26.84 -21.61 -20.08
N ARG A 186 -27.86 -22.32 -20.58
CA ARG A 186 -27.84 -23.79 -20.69
C ARG A 186 -26.73 -24.28 -21.59
N ALA A 187 -26.48 -23.64 -22.73
CA ALA A 187 -25.39 -24.01 -23.62
C ALA A 187 -24.01 -23.83 -22.95
N VAL A 188 -23.80 -22.72 -22.22
CA VAL A 188 -22.55 -22.48 -21.47
C VAL A 188 -22.39 -23.48 -20.32
N ARG A 189 -23.43 -23.74 -19.53
CA ARG A 189 -23.42 -24.75 -18.45
C ARG A 189 -23.10 -26.14 -18.98
N THR A 190 -23.70 -26.52 -20.11
CA THR A 190 -23.45 -27.81 -20.76
C THR A 190 -22.02 -27.93 -21.27
N MET A 191 -21.46 -26.86 -21.86
CA MET A 191 -20.08 -26.84 -22.35
C MET A 191 -19.04 -26.88 -21.22
N THR A 192 -19.31 -26.18 -20.10
CA THR A 192 -18.34 -25.99 -19.00
C THR A 192 -18.47 -27.05 -17.91
N GLY A 193 -19.64 -27.69 -17.78
CA GLY A 193 -19.97 -28.62 -16.70
C GLY A 193 -20.33 -27.94 -15.38
N ILE A 194 -20.47 -26.61 -15.34
CA ILE A 194 -20.74 -25.84 -14.11
C ILE A 194 -22.20 -25.38 -14.09
N GLU A 195 -22.97 -25.77 -13.08
CA GLU A 195 -24.40 -25.47 -13.00
C GLU A 195 -24.73 -24.07 -12.47
N SER A 196 -23.86 -23.49 -11.63
CA SER A 196 -24.07 -22.21 -10.93
C SER A 196 -23.69 -20.97 -11.74
N ILE A 197 -23.84 -21.01 -13.07
CA ILE A 197 -23.50 -19.87 -13.94
C ILE A 197 -24.70 -18.95 -14.04
N ASP A 198 -24.56 -17.73 -13.52
CA ASP A 198 -25.55 -16.68 -13.60
C ASP A 198 -25.14 -15.60 -14.61
N GLU A 199 -26.13 -14.89 -15.12
CA GLU A 199 -25.92 -13.78 -16.04
C GLU A 199 -25.39 -12.53 -15.32
N ILE A 200 -24.41 -11.88 -15.95
CA ILE A 200 -23.89 -10.59 -15.52
C ILE A 200 -24.59 -9.47 -16.30
N LYS A 201 -25.39 -8.68 -15.59
CA LYS A 201 -26.09 -7.50 -16.15
C LYS A 201 -25.08 -6.42 -16.55
N ASP A 202 -25.23 -5.85 -17.75
CA ASP A 202 -24.32 -4.81 -18.29
C ASP A 202 -24.48 -3.47 -17.53
N PRO A 203 -23.47 -3.01 -16.75
CA PRO A 203 -23.58 -1.82 -15.91
C PRO A 203 -23.67 -0.50 -16.71
N TRP A 204 -23.24 -0.48 -17.97
CA TRP A 204 -23.01 0.76 -18.72
C TRP A 204 -24.25 1.30 -19.46
N ARG A 205 -25.37 0.57 -19.46
CA ARG A 205 -26.63 1.01 -20.10
C ARG A 205 -27.80 1.25 -19.17
N GLU A 206 -27.76 0.78 -17.91
CA GLU A 206 -28.84 1.06 -16.95
C GLU A 206 -28.77 2.50 -16.37
N ALA A 207 -27.59 3.13 -16.37
CA ALA A 207 -27.41 4.50 -15.90
C ALA A 207 -28.05 5.59 -16.81
N GLN A 208 -28.66 5.23 -17.93
CA GLN A 208 -29.25 6.18 -18.89
C GLN A 208 -30.79 6.28 -18.86
N PHE A 209 -31.50 5.50 -18.04
CA PHE A 209 -32.98 5.50 -18.06
C PHE A 209 -33.71 6.01 -16.81
N THR A 210 -33.03 6.39 -15.73
CA THR A 210 -33.69 7.03 -14.56
C THR A 210 -33.56 8.55 -14.59
N ARG A 211 -33.96 9.19 -15.70
CA ARG A 211 -34.09 10.66 -15.75
C ARG A 211 -35.10 11.15 -16.79
N SER A 212 -36.36 10.82 -16.58
CA SER A 212 -37.50 11.66 -16.95
C SER A 212 -38.75 11.03 -16.35
N ASP A 213 -39.32 11.66 -15.33
CA ASP A 213 -40.72 12.07 -15.33
C ASP A 213 -41.05 12.82 -14.04
N HIS A 214 -41.22 14.13 -14.19
CA HIS A 214 -41.81 14.97 -13.16
C HIS A 214 -43.28 14.59 -12.98
N SER A 215 -43.65 14.33 -11.73
CA SER A 215 -45.05 14.23 -11.31
C SER A 215 -45.81 15.54 -11.54
N TRP A 216 -47.06 15.43 -11.97
CA TRP A 216 -48.14 16.26 -11.43
C TRP A 216 -49.36 15.39 -11.14
N GLY A 217 -49.85 15.43 -9.89
CA GLY A 217 -51.26 15.19 -9.60
C GLY A 217 -51.60 14.08 -8.61
N ALA A 218 -51.81 14.50 -7.35
CA ALA A 218 -52.97 14.19 -6.51
C ALA A 218 -53.17 12.80 -5.85
N THR A 219 -53.13 12.88 -4.51
CA THR A 219 -54.09 12.36 -3.51
C THR A 219 -54.02 10.94 -2.95
N SER A 220 -54.16 10.96 -1.61
CA SER A 220 -54.73 10.00 -0.64
C SER A 220 -53.92 8.76 -0.22
N ASP A 221 -53.52 8.82 1.07
CA ASP A 221 -53.55 7.78 2.10
C ASP A 221 -53.32 6.32 1.68
N VAL A 222 -52.20 5.74 2.13
CA VAL A 222 -52.12 4.54 2.99
C VAL A 222 -50.68 4.42 3.52
N THR A 223 -50.54 4.18 4.82
CA THR A 223 -49.30 3.90 5.57
C THR A 223 -48.41 2.82 4.94
N PRO A 224 -47.07 2.97 4.89
CA PRO A 224 -46.17 1.86 4.61
C PRO A 224 -45.61 1.25 5.90
N ALA A 225 -46.02 0.02 6.17
CA ALA A 225 -45.28 -0.90 7.02
C ALA A 225 -43.91 -1.17 6.38
N SER A 226 -42.85 -0.88 7.12
CA SER A 226 -41.47 -1.16 6.76
C SER A 226 -41.20 -2.68 6.76
N ARG A 227 -41.24 -3.29 5.58
CA ARG A 227 -40.49 -4.49 5.23
C ARG A 227 -39.44 -4.10 4.20
N PHE A 228 -38.19 -3.95 4.62
CA PHE A 228 -37.07 -4.09 3.70
C PHE A 228 -36.10 -5.13 4.23
N LEU A 229 -35.86 -6.07 3.31
CA LEU A 229 -35.04 -7.25 3.42
C LEU A 229 -33.54 -6.92 3.49
N GLN A 230 -32.87 -7.93 4.01
CA GLN A 230 -31.48 -8.20 4.26
C GLN A 230 -30.45 -7.92 3.13
N PRO A 231 -29.15 -7.98 3.47
CA PRO A 231 -28.06 -7.27 2.81
C PRO A 231 -27.18 -8.19 1.97
N HIS A 232 -26.87 -7.82 0.72
CA HIS A 232 -25.65 -8.27 0.04
C HIS A 232 -25.17 -7.19 -0.95
N HIS A 233 -23.85 -7.17 -1.13
CA HIS A 233 -23.05 -6.28 -2.00
C HIS A 233 -22.46 -5.02 -1.33
N LEU A 234 -21.28 -5.22 -0.74
CA LEU A 234 -20.23 -4.22 -0.62
C LEU A 234 -19.96 -3.51 -1.96
N PRO A 235 -19.72 -2.19 -1.94
CA PRO A 235 -18.84 -1.60 -2.94
C PRO A 235 -17.69 -0.79 -2.33
N LEU A 236 -16.62 -0.71 -3.14
CA LEU A 236 -15.40 0.11 -3.06
C LEU A 236 -14.17 -0.53 -2.39
N SER A 237 -13.70 -1.64 -2.97
CA SER A 237 -12.27 -1.86 -3.16
C SER A 237 -11.94 -1.61 -4.64
N LEU A 238 -10.98 -0.74 -4.92
CA LEU A 238 -10.26 -0.75 -6.20
C LEU A 238 -9.63 -2.14 -6.38
N ARG A 239 -10.30 -3.01 -7.15
CA ARG A 239 -9.66 -4.15 -7.80
C ARG A 239 -9.72 -3.89 -9.30
N ASN A 240 -8.73 -3.17 -9.80
CA ASN A 240 -8.32 -3.37 -11.19
C ASN A 240 -7.75 -4.79 -11.25
N SER A 241 -8.30 -5.63 -12.13
CA SER A 241 -7.82 -6.99 -12.38
C SER A 241 -6.37 -7.07 -12.88
N ALA A 242 -5.71 -5.93 -13.11
CA ALA A 242 -4.27 -5.78 -13.30
C ALA A 242 -3.44 -5.93 -12.02
N SER A 243 -4.01 -5.68 -10.82
CA SER A 243 -3.24 -5.62 -9.57
C SER A 243 -2.88 -6.97 -8.95
N LEU A 244 -3.49 -8.07 -9.37
CA LEU A 244 -3.15 -9.39 -8.81
C LEU A 244 -1.83 -9.94 -9.39
N HIS A 245 -1.48 -9.63 -10.64
CA HIS A 245 -0.25 -10.12 -11.29
C HIS A 245 0.95 -9.20 -11.04
N ASP A 246 0.73 -7.87 -10.99
CA ASP A 246 1.76 -6.92 -10.55
C ASP A 246 2.08 -7.07 -9.06
N ASN A 247 1.07 -7.34 -8.21
CA ASN A 247 1.36 -7.71 -6.83
C ASN A 247 2.07 -9.07 -6.77
N PHE A 248 1.79 -10.05 -7.63
CA PHE A 248 2.49 -11.34 -7.60
C PHE A 248 3.96 -11.24 -8.07
N MET A 249 4.25 -10.45 -9.10
CA MET A 249 5.63 -10.19 -9.59
C MET A 249 6.41 -9.24 -8.67
N ALA A 250 5.79 -8.18 -8.14
CA ALA A 250 6.39 -7.29 -7.16
C ALA A 250 6.63 -8.01 -5.81
N THR A 251 5.70 -8.89 -5.40
CA THR A 251 5.89 -9.79 -4.24
C THR A 251 7.01 -10.78 -4.51
N SER A 252 7.07 -11.40 -5.70
CA SER A 252 8.16 -12.31 -6.08
C SER A 252 9.55 -11.63 -6.10
N LEU A 253 9.66 -10.42 -6.68
CA LEU A 253 10.92 -9.66 -6.70
C LEU A 253 11.32 -9.17 -5.30
N ARG A 254 10.36 -8.61 -4.56
CA ARG A 254 10.56 -8.16 -3.16
C ARG A 254 11.04 -9.32 -2.31
N ASP A 255 10.33 -10.43 -2.32
CA ASP A 255 10.62 -11.57 -1.46
C ASP A 255 11.95 -12.22 -1.88
N THR A 256 12.25 -12.30 -3.18
CA THR A 256 13.54 -12.83 -3.67
C THR A 256 14.72 -11.96 -3.24
N LEU A 257 14.65 -10.63 -3.46
CA LEU A 257 15.76 -9.73 -3.11
C LEU A 257 15.94 -9.61 -1.59
N LEU A 258 14.85 -9.50 -0.85
CA LEU A 258 14.90 -9.36 0.61
C LEU A 258 15.23 -10.68 1.31
N ALA A 259 14.88 -11.84 0.76
CA ALA A 259 15.33 -13.13 1.29
C ALA A 259 16.86 -13.27 1.26
N GLY A 260 17.52 -12.69 0.25
CA GLY A 260 18.98 -12.69 0.12
C GLY A 260 19.72 -11.98 1.26
N ILE A 261 19.04 -11.12 2.02
CA ILE A 261 19.59 -10.38 3.18
C ILE A 261 18.95 -10.76 4.51
N ALA A 262 18.18 -11.86 4.55
CA ALA A 262 17.43 -12.24 5.75
C ALA A 262 18.33 -12.52 6.96
N LYS A 263 19.55 -13.05 6.74
CA LYS A 263 20.51 -13.34 7.81
C LYS A 263 21.21 -12.07 8.34
N GLU A 264 21.28 -11.02 7.53
CA GLU A 264 21.84 -9.72 7.92
C GLU A 264 20.83 -8.82 8.62
N ARG A 265 19.53 -9.13 8.58
CA ARG A 265 18.52 -8.29 9.26
C ARG A 265 18.59 -8.40 10.76
N VAL A 266 18.37 -7.28 11.43
CA VAL A 266 18.15 -7.24 12.88
C VAL A 266 16.75 -7.73 13.18
N THR A 267 16.67 -8.79 13.98
CA THR A 267 15.42 -9.39 14.47
C THR A 267 15.63 -9.90 15.88
N ASP A 268 14.58 -10.33 16.58
CA ASP A 268 14.72 -10.98 17.89
C ASP A 268 15.63 -12.21 17.87
N LYS A 269 15.69 -12.91 16.74
CA LYS A 269 16.55 -14.09 16.53
C LYS A 269 17.99 -13.72 16.17
N THR A 270 18.18 -12.55 15.56
CA THR A 270 19.47 -12.04 15.11
C THR A 270 19.64 -10.61 15.63
N PRO A 271 19.94 -10.43 16.93
CA PRO A 271 19.97 -9.10 17.56
C PRO A 271 21.05 -8.19 16.94
N PRO A 272 21.00 -6.87 17.20
CA PRO A 272 22.04 -5.94 16.77
C PRO A 272 23.43 -6.35 17.27
N THR A 273 24.47 -6.01 16.51
CA THR A 273 25.84 -6.35 16.90
C THR A 273 26.23 -5.61 18.20
N ALA A 274 26.78 -6.34 19.16
CA ALA A 274 27.11 -5.79 20.47
C ALA A 274 28.38 -4.93 20.43
N GLY A 275 28.44 -3.91 21.30
CA GLY A 275 29.59 -3.01 21.43
C GLY A 275 29.57 -1.79 20.49
N ASP A 276 30.75 -1.19 20.33
CA ASP A 276 30.98 0.06 19.59
C ASP A 276 31.66 -0.20 18.22
N GLU A 277 31.31 -1.32 17.59
CA GLU A 277 31.82 -1.73 16.29
C GLU A 277 30.75 -1.57 15.22
N LEU A 278 31.05 -0.80 14.17
CA LEU A 278 30.25 -0.82 12.95
C LEU A 278 30.41 -2.17 12.26
N ASP A 279 29.32 -2.93 12.19
CA ASP A 279 29.25 -4.18 11.45
C ASP A 279 29.10 -3.92 9.95
N ALA A 280 30.22 -3.60 9.30
CA ALA A 280 30.24 -3.31 7.87
C ALA A 280 29.81 -4.51 7.02
N ASP A 281 30.06 -5.74 7.47
CA ASP A 281 29.70 -6.94 6.68
C ASP A 281 28.19 -7.19 6.71
N ARG A 282 27.50 -6.77 7.79
CA ARG A 282 26.04 -6.78 7.89
C ARG A 282 25.39 -5.57 7.21
N CYS A 283 25.95 -4.36 7.37
CA CYS A 283 25.36 -3.14 6.81
C CYS A 283 25.46 -3.05 5.28
N VAL A 284 26.56 -3.55 4.68
CA VAL A 284 26.79 -3.44 3.22
C VAL A 284 25.72 -4.15 2.40
N PRO A 285 25.37 -5.43 2.67
CA PRO A 285 24.29 -6.11 1.96
C PRO A 285 22.95 -5.40 2.12
N LEU A 286 22.60 -4.96 3.34
CA LEU A 286 21.35 -4.24 3.61
C LEU A 286 21.24 -2.97 2.75
N HIS A 287 22.27 -2.13 2.74
CA HIS A 287 22.29 -0.92 1.93
C HIS A 287 22.22 -1.22 0.43
N ASN A 288 23.06 -2.13 -0.06
CA ASN A 288 23.14 -2.42 -1.49
C ASN A 288 21.83 -3.03 -2.02
N VAL A 289 21.16 -3.88 -1.24
CA VAL A 289 19.86 -4.45 -1.62
C VAL A 289 18.73 -3.42 -1.56
N LEU A 290 18.69 -2.53 -0.56
CA LEU A 290 17.73 -1.42 -0.53
C LEU A 290 17.85 -0.53 -1.79
N THR A 291 19.08 -0.15 -2.15
CA THR A 291 19.37 0.62 -3.37
C THR A 291 18.95 -0.13 -4.63
N LEU A 292 19.28 -1.43 -4.72
CA LEU A 292 18.94 -2.26 -5.88
C LEU A 292 17.43 -2.44 -6.01
N TYR A 293 16.73 -2.72 -4.91
CA TYR A 293 15.29 -2.93 -4.90
C TYR A 293 14.58 -1.69 -5.42
N GLY A 294 14.83 -0.52 -4.85
CA GLY A 294 14.15 0.67 -5.33
C GLY A 294 14.59 1.07 -6.75
N TRP A 295 15.81 0.75 -7.21
CA TRP A 295 16.23 0.97 -8.60
C TRP A 295 15.45 0.09 -9.58
N VAL A 296 15.37 -1.22 -9.32
CA VAL A 296 14.67 -2.16 -10.20
C VAL A 296 13.16 -1.91 -10.15
N SER A 297 12.60 -1.68 -8.97
CA SER A 297 11.18 -1.36 -8.79
C SER A 297 10.78 -0.04 -9.47
N SER A 298 11.72 0.88 -9.70
CA SER A 298 11.46 2.08 -10.51
C SER A 298 11.42 1.81 -12.02
N GLY A 299 11.61 0.57 -12.47
CA GLY A 299 11.66 0.19 -13.88
C GLY A 299 13.04 0.22 -14.53
N LYS A 300 14.08 0.63 -13.79
CA LYS A 300 15.41 0.78 -14.35
C LYS A 300 16.13 -0.56 -14.43
N LYS A 301 16.90 -0.77 -15.50
CA LYS A 301 17.60 -2.04 -15.71
C LYS A 301 18.83 -2.14 -14.81
N ILE A 302 19.13 -3.35 -14.32
CA ILE A 302 20.36 -3.59 -13.54
C ILE A 302 21.61 -3.26 -14.36
N SER A 303 21.58 -3.46 -15.68
CA SER A 303 22.67 -3.11 -16.59
C SER A 303 22.99 -1.61 -16.63
N GLU A 304 22.04 -0.75 -16.27
CA GLU A 304 22.20 0.70 -16.23
C GLU A 304 22.75 1.18 -14.88
N LEU A 305 22.72 0.33 -13.85
CA LEU A 305 23.24 0.62 -12.53
C LEU A 305 24.78 0.66 -12.56
N ARG A 306 25.35 1.85 -12.47
CA ARG A 306 26.80 2.04 -12.33
C ARG A 306 27.24 1.65 -10.91
N LYS A 307 27.83 0.47 -10.77
CA LYS A 307 28.37 -0.04 -9.50
C LYS A 307 29.69 0.65 -9.14
N ARG A 308 29.63 1.91 -8.68
CA ARG A 308 30.76 2.61 -8.06
C ARG A 308 30.52 2.71 -6.56
N THR A 309 31.60 2.59 -5.79
CA THR A 309 31.50 2.74 -4.34
C THR A 309 31.64 4.21 -3.97
N TRP A 310 31.05 4.62 -2.85
CA TRP A 310 31.19 6.00 -2.36
C TRP A 310 32.66 6.38 -2.21
N TRP A 311 33.48 5.50 -1.60
CA TRP A 311 34.90 5.77 -1.42
C TRP A 311 35.66 5.88 -2.73
N SER A 312 35.34 5.06 -3.74
CA SER A 312 35.98 5.17 -5.06
C SER A 312 35.65 6.47 -5.80
N THR A 313 34.49 7.08 -5.50
CA THR A 313 34.07 8.34 -6.11
C THR A 313 34.65 9.55 -5.39
N HIS A 314 34.67 9.51 -4.05
CA HIS A 314 34.91 10.69 -3.21
C HIS A 314 36.14 10.61 -2.31
N GLY A 315 36.76 9.44 -2.14
CA GLY A 315 37.85 9.23 -1.21
C GLY A 315 39.07 10.11 -1.53
N THR A 316 39.57 10.84 -0.53
CA THR A 316 40.79 11.64 -0.63
C THR A 316 41.69 11.41 0.59
N PRO A 317 42.99 11.73 0.52
CA PRO A 317 43.90 11.66 1.67
C PRO A 317 43.43 12.50 2.87
N GLU A 318 42.71 13.59 2.64
CA GLU A 318 42.13 14.43 3.68
C GLU A 318 40.98 13.70 4.40
N LEU A 319 40.05 13.12 3.64
CA LEU A 319 38.97 12.30 4.20
C LEU A 319 39.51 11.07 4.92
N GLU A 320 40.62 10.50 4.45
CA GLU A 320 41.26 9.38 5.12
C GLU A 320 41.72 9.73 6.54
N LYS A 321 42.17 10.97 6.78
CA LYS A 321 42.57 11.45 8.11
C LYS A 321 41.36 11.73 9.02
N ILE A 322 40.22 12.10 8.44
CA ILE A 322 39.01 12.50 9.17
C ILE A 322 38.14 11.28 9.50
N LEU A 323 37.91 10.39 8.54
CA LEU A 323 37.02 9.26 8.70
C LEU A 323 37.72 8.07 9.35
N ARG A 324 37.12 7.52 10.40
CA ARG A 324 37.67 6.37 11.10
C ARG A 324 37.69 5.12 10.22
N PRO A 325 38.66 4.20 10.41
CA PRO A 325 38.82 3.02 9.56
C PRO A 325 37.55 2.18 9.38
N LYS A 326 36.73 2.06 10.43
CA LYS A 326 35.47 1.30 10.41
C LYS A 326 34.48 1.87 9.38
N LEU A 327 34.27 3.18 9.39
CA LEU A 327 33.39 3.86 8.44
C LEU A 327 33.94 3.82 7.02
N ARG A 328 35.27 4.00 6.84
CA ARG A 328 35.90 3.87 5.52
C ARG A 328 35.71 2.49 4.91
N ARG A 329 35.82 1.42 5.70
CA ARG A 329 35.58 0.03 5.25
C ARG A 329 34.15 -0.13 4.72
N TYR A 330 33.17 0.46 5.41
CA TYR A 330 31.77 0.46 4.97
C TYR A 330 31.59 1.25 3.65
N LEU A 331 32.07 2.49 3.59
CA LEU A 331 31.98 3.37 2.41
C LEU A 331 32.72 2.82 1.18
N SER A 332 33.72 1.96 1.38
CA SER A 332 34.47 1.30 0.30
C SER A 332 33.73 0.12 -0.33
N LYS A 333 32.62 -0.33 0.26
CA LYS A 333 31.88 -1.52 -0.18
C LYS A 333 30.44 -1.23 -0.64
N ILE A 334 29.85 -0.10 -0.23
CA ILE A 334 28.48 0.27 -0.61
C ILE A 334 28.45 1.03 -1.94
N PHE A 335 27.39 0.79 -2.73
CA PHE A 335 27.18 1.50 -3.99
C PHE A 335 26.60 2.88 -3.78
N GLU A 336 27.05 3.85 -4.57
CA GLU A 336 26.44 5.17 -4.65
C GLU A 336 25.68 5.31 -5.97
N VAL A 337 24.43 5.78 -5.89
CA VAL A 337 23.61 6.10 -7.05
C VAL A 337 23.30 7.60 -7.03
N PRO A 338 23.88 8.41 -7.94
CA PRO A 338 23.59 9.83 -8.01
C PRO A 338 22.13 10.11 -8.38
N ASN A 339 21.57 11.20 -7.84
CA ASN A 339 20.21 11.69 -8.15
C ASN A 339 19.10 10.64 -7.95
N TYR A 340 19.26 9.81 -6.94
CA TYR A 340 18.33 8.75 -6.55
C TYR A 340 17.90 8.98 -5.11
N ASN A 341 16.65 8.64 -4.75
CA ASN A 341 16.22 8.60 -3.35
C ASN A 341 16.44 7.20 -2.78
N PHE A 342 17.33 7.06 -1.80
CA PHE A 342 17.68 5.80 -1.16
C PHE A 342 16.50 5.17 -0.41
N PHE A 343 15.73 6.00 0.29
CA PHE A 343 14.50 5.60 0.98
C PHE A 343 13.55 6.80 1.11
N TYR A 344 12.30 6.60 1.54
CA TYR A 344 11.31 7.67 1.59
C TYR A 344 11.80 8.95 2.30
N HIS A 345 12.42 8.81 3.46
CA HIS A 345 12.94 9.96 4.23
C HIS A 345 14.36 10.40 3.85
N VAL A 346 15.07 9.61 3.05
CA VAL A 346 16.51 9.72 2.87
C VAL A 346 16.83 9.79 1.38
N SER A 347 17.40 10.90 0.94
CA SER A 347 17.82 11.06 -0.45
C SER A 347 18.97 10.10 -0.78
N GLY A 348 20.03 10.03 0.01
CA GLY A 348 21.11 9.10 -0.27
C GLY A 348 22.31 9.33 0.62
N LEU A 349 23.44 8.74 0.24
CA LEU A 349 24.71 9.02 0.92
C LEU A 349 25.05 10.51 0.80
N ALA A 350 25.53 11.11 1.89
CA ALA A 350 25.94 12.50 1.87
C ALA A 350 27.19 12.69 0.99
N SER A 351 27.27 13.81 0.28
CA SER A 351 28.53 14.25 -0.33
C SER A 351 29.56 14.57 0.76
N PRO A 352 30.87 14.54 0.47
CA PRO A 352 31.90 14.87 1.46
C PRO A 352 31.65 16.20 2.19
N LYS A 353 31.23 17.24 1.45
CA LYS A 353 30.89 18.53 2.03
C LYS A 353 29.73 18.44 3.02
N HIS A 354 28.62 17.78 2.63
CA HIS A 354 27.44 17.65 3.49
C HIS A 354 27.69 16.73 4.70
N MET A 355 28.52 15.70 4.51
CA MET A 355 28.92 14.76 5.57
C MET A 355 29.65 15.48 6.71
N LEU A 356 30.55 16.40 6.37
CA LEU A 356 31.39 17.12 7.32
C LEU A 356 30.76 18.43 7.84
N GLN A 357 29.74 18.96 7.15
CA GLN A 357 29.11 20.24 7.49
C GLN A 357 28.58 20.30 8.93
N LEU A 358 28.17 19.15 9.49
CA LEU A 358 27.68 19.12 10.87
C LEU A 358 28.73 19.61 11.87
N ALA A 359 30.02 19.35 11.62
CA ALA A 359 31.10 19.81 12.47
C ALA A 359 31.11 21.35 12.59
N ASP A 360 30.99 22.05 11.46
CA ASP A 360 30.99 23.52 11.44
C ASP A 360 29.71 24.11 12.07
N VAL A 361 28.62 23.35 12.13
CA VAL A 361 27.37 23.76 12.80
C VAL A 361 27.43 23.55 14.31
N LEU A 362 28.20 22.56 14.76
CA LEU A 362 28.38 22.26 16.19
C LEU A 362 29.50 23.08 16.83
N GLU A 363 30.34 23.75 16.04
CA GLU A 363 31.34 24.69 16.55
C GLU A 363 30.64 25.83 17.29
N ASP A 364 30.91 25.90 18.60
CA ASP A 364 30.50 27.00 19.47
C ASP A 364 31.67 28.00 19.53
N ASP A 365 31.39 29.29 19.31
CA ASP A 365 32.40 30.37 19.31
C ASP A 365 33.18 30.41 20.64
N ASP A 366 32.58 29.92 21.73
CA ASP A 366 33.16 29.93 23.07
C ASP A 366 34.00 28.67 23.41
N HIS A 367 33.91 27.58 22.64
CA HIS A 367 34.57 26.31 22.94
C HIS A 367 35.30 25.73 21.71
N VAL A 368 36.62 25.94 21.66
CA VAL A 368 37.47 25.28 20.67
C VAL A 368 37.50 23.77 20.96
N GLU A 369 36.69 23.00 20.25
CA GLU A 369 36.78 21.54 20.29
C GLU A 369 38.19 21.11 19.85
N LYS A 370 38.71 20.04 20.46
CA LYS A 370 39.97 19.47 19.99
C LYS A 370 39.81 19.06 18.52
N PRO A 371 40.84 19.22 17.66
CA PRO A 371 40.76 18.87 16.25
C PRO A 371 40.31 17.43 15.98
N GLU A 372 40.59 16.52 16.92
CA GLU A 372 40.21 15.10 16.91
C GLU A 372 38.72 14.83 17.21
N ASP A 373 38.04 15.78 17.87
CA ASP A 373 36.61 15.69 18.21
C ASP A 373 35.71 16.44 17.23
N LYS A 374 36.25 17.45 16.52
CA LYS A 374 35.49 18.28 15.56
C LYS A 374 34.64 17.46 14.59
N TYR A 375 35.21 16.39 14.03
CA TYR A 375 34.53 15.53 13.05
C TYR A 375 34.01 14.22 13.66
N ARG A 376 33.81 14.15 14.98
CA ARG A 376 33.25 12.94 15.62
C ARG A 376 31.89 12.56 15.05
N PHE A 377 31.02 13.53 14.86
CA PHE A 377 29.67 13.34 14.29
C PHE A 377 29.67 13.72 12.82
N VAL A 378 29.18 12.81 11.98
CA VAL A 378 29.09 13.04 10.52
C VAL A 378 27.70 12.71 10.01
N ILE A 379 27.25 13.39 8.95
CA ILE A 379 26.01 13.01 8.25
C ILE A 379 26.33 11.90 7.27
N LEU A 380 25.88 10.68 7.53
CA LEU A 380 26.13 9.53 6.65
C LEU A 380 25.15 9.50 5.47
N TYR A 381 23.87 9.74 5.76
CA TYR A 381 22.81 9.82 4.76
C TYR A 381 22.07 11.13 4.88
N LYS A 382 21.76 11.79 3.76
CA LYS A 382 21.07 13.08 3.74
C LYS A 382 19.55 12.91 3.72
N THR A 383 18.82 13.66 4.56
CA THR A 383 17.36 13.71 4.52
C THR A 383 16.86 14.21 3.16
N SER A 384 15.72 13.72 2.69
CA SER A 384 15.11 14.24 1.45
C SER A 384 14.75 15.73 1.56
N GLU A 385 15.23 16.54 0.63
CA GLU A 385 14.93 17.97 0.51
C GLU A 385 13.44 18.25 0.23
N HIS A 386 12.71 17.23 -0.23
CA HIS A 386 11.28 17.35 -0.47
C HIS A 386 10.44 17.32 0.80
N LEU A 387 11.02 16.89 1.92
CA LEU A 387 10.34 16.69 3.18
C LEU A 387 10.73 17.72 4.26
N VAL A 388 11.86 18.40 4.09
CA VAL A 388 12.39 19.41 5.02
C VAL A 388 13.12 20.54 4.28
N SER A 389 13.03 21.75 4.78
CA SER A 389 13.68 22.95 4.20
C SER A 389 15.19 22.98 4.38
N GLN A 390 15.70 22.51 5.52
CA GLN A 390 17.14 22.45 5.84
C GLN A 390 17.51 21.02 6.21
N PRO A 391 17.78 20.14 5.23
CA PRO A 391 18.04 18.73 5.49
C PRO A 391 19.34 18.52 6.26
N ALA A 392 19.27 17.77 7.35
CA ALA A 392 20.44 17.18 7.99
C ALA A 392 20.57 15.74 7.49
N GLY A 393 20.17 14.74 8.28
CA GLY A 393 20.25 13.34 7.85
C GLY A 393 20.37 12.31 8.97
N ILE A 394 20.80 11.11 8.60
CA ILE A 394 21.28 10.12 9.56
C ILE A 394 22.67 10.56 10.02
N VAL A 395 22.73 11.02 11.27
CA VAL A 395 23.99 11.37 11.95
C VAL A 395 24.62 10.06 12.42
N PHE A 396 25.92 9.92 12.22
CA PHE A 396 26.74 8.79 12.66
C PHE A 396 27.81 9.29 13.62
N ASP A 397 27.86 8.71 14.82
CA ASP A 397 28.93 8.94 15.80
C ASP A 397 30.08 7.99 15.49
N GLN A 398 31.19 8.53 14.97
CA GLN A 398 32.36 7.74 14.63
C GLN A 398 33.00 7.07 15.86
N GLN A 399 32.79 7.59 17.07
CA GLN A 399 33.37 7.03 18.30
C GLN A 399 32.62 5.79 18.77
N THR A 400 31.29 5.85 18.83
CA THR A 400 30.43 4.76 19.33
C THR A 400 29.91 3.84 18.22
N SER A 401 30.14 4.20 16.96
CA SER A 401 29.59 3.52 15.78
C SER A 401 28.05 3.45 15.75
N LYS A 402 27.37 4.39 16.41
CA LYS A 402 25.91 4.48 16.43
C LYS A 402 25.40 5.56 15.48
N ALA A 403 24.13 5.46 15.12
CA ALA A 403 23.45 6.35 14.21
C ALA A 403 22.08 6.78 14.75
N ILE A 404 21.62 7.95 14.30
CA ILE A 404 20.28 8.46 14.59
C ILE A 404 19.80 9.35 13.44
N LEU A 405 18.51 9.27 13.09
CA LEU A 405 17.91 10.23 12.17
C LEU A 405 17.72 11.58 12.87
N MET A 406 18.47 12.59 12.45
CA MET A 406 18.24 14.01 12.75
C MET A 406 17.74 14.68 11.47
N PRO A 407 16.41 14.88 11.30
CA PRO A 407 15.86 15.25 10.00
C PRO A 407 16.37 16.57 9.42
N THR A 408 16.54 17.57 10.28
CA THR A 408 16.78 18.96 9.88
C THR A 408 17.70 19.70 10.85
N TYR A 409 18.49 20.63 10.33
CA TYR A 409 19.28 21.56 11.14
C TYR A 409 18.44 22.55 11.95
N HIS A 410 17.14 22.71 11.65
CA HIS A 410 16.27 23.55 12.48
C HIS A 410 16.06 23.00 13.90
N HIS A 411 16.25 21.69 14.11
CA HIS A 411 16.11 21.03 15.40
C HIS A 411 17.36 20.20 15.69
N LEU A 412 18.47 20.90 15.93
CA LEU A 412 19.73 20.28 16.35
C LEU A 412 19.53 19.51 17.67
N PHE A 413 20.04 18.28 17.69
CA PHE A 413 20.09 17.49 18.91
C PHE A 413 21.34 17.82 19.72
N ASP A 414 21.24 17.69 21.04
CA ASP A 414 22.43 17.56 21.87
C ASP A 414 23.03 16.16 21.65
N LEU A 415 23.92 16.04 20.66
CA LEU A 415 24.49 14.77 20.22
C LEU A 415 25.39 14.10 21.28
N LYS A 416 25.80 14.84 22.32
CA LYS A 416 26.54 14.31 23.46
C LYS A 416 25.62 13.91 24.62
N GLY A 417 24.31 14.20 24.51
CA GLY A 417 23.29 13.83 25.49
C GLY A 417 23.13 12.32 25.62
N ALA A 418 23.12 11.82 26.86
CA ALA A 418 22.99 10.39 27.16
C ALA A 418 21.61 9.80 26.79
N ASP A 419 20.59 10.66 26.63
CA ASP A 419 19.19 10.27 26.45
C ASP A 419 18.76 10.21 24.97
N LEU A 420 19.70 10.27 24.02
CA LEU A 420 19.39 10.09 22.60
C LEU A 420 19.23 8.60 22.26
N PRO A 421 18.19 8.19 21.50
CA PRO A 421 17.92 6.81 21.14
C PRO A 421 18.84 6.35 20.00
N TRP A 422 20.15 6.46 20.20
CA TRP A 422 21.17 5.98 19.27
C TRP A 422 20.96 4.50 18.93
N GLN A 423 21.03 4.18 17.64
CA GLN A 423 20.85 2.82 17.12
C GLN A 423 22.12 2.34 16.43
N ASN A 424 22.30 1.03 16.32
CA ASN A 424 23.26 0.52 15.34
C ASN A 424 22.79 0.85 13.92
N LEU A 425 23.72 1.02 12.99
CA LEU A 425 23.37 1.31 11.60
C LEU A 425 22.59 0.15 10.97
N GLU A 426 22.95 -1.11 11.26
CA GLU A 426 22.20 -2.27 10.77
C GLU A 426 20.75 -2.30 11.27
N THR A 427 20.46 -1.74 12.45
CA THR A 427 19.10 -1.64 12.99
C THR A 427 18.28 -0.66 12.17
N ILE A 428 18.84 0.53 11.83
CA ILE A 428 18.15 1.52 11.00
C ILE A 428 17.88 0.96 9.60
N LEU A 429 18.89 0.33 8.98
CA LEU A 429 18.73 -0.26 7.66
C LEU A 429 17.73 -1.44 7.67
N SER A 430 17.73 -2.25 8.73
CA SER A 430 16.74 -3.33 8.88
C SER A 430 15.33 -2.78 9.03
N ALA A 431 15.12 -1.71 9.80
CA ALA A 431 13.81 -1.06 9.90
C ALA A 431 13.27 -0.61 8.53
N TYR A 432 14.13 -0.10 7.64
CA TYR A 432 13.71 0.23 6.27
C TYR A 432 13.33 -1.00 5.45
N VAL A 433 13.99 -2.14 5.66
CA VAL A 433 13.59 -3.42 5.05
C VAL A 433 12.25 -3.89 5.63
N ASP A 434 12.04 -3.78 6.93
CA ASP A 434 10.80 -4.17 7.62
C ASP A 434 9.61 -3.34 7.10
N MET A 435 9.82 -2.04 6.87
CA MET A 435 8.83 -1.16 6.24
C MET A 435 8.47 -1.57 4.80
N ILE A 436 9.41 -2.12 4.05
CA ILE A 436 9.14 -2.62 2.68
C ILE A 436 8.36 -3.93 2.74
N GLN A 437 8.72 -4.82 3.67
CA GLN A 437 8.05 -6.10 3.84
C GLN A 437 6.61 -5.97 4.32
N SER A 438 6.37 -5.03 5.24
CA SER A 438 5.02 -4.69 5.73
C SER A 438 4.21 -3.85 4.74
N GLU A 439 4.76 -3.52 3.57
CA GLU A 439 4.13 -2.64 2.57
C GLU A 439 3.91 -1.20 3.05
N LYS A 440 4.51 -0.82 4.19
CA LYS A 440 4.50 0.55 4.67
C LYS A 440 5.24 1.49 3.74
N ALA A 441 6.36 1.05 3.17
CA ALA A 441 7.12 1.75 2.13
C ALA A 441 7.10 0.96 0.83
N LEU A 442 6.62 1.58 -0.25
CA LEU A 442 6.56 0.95 -1.57
C LEU A 442 7.45 1.70 -2.56
N ALA A 443 8.19 0.95 -3.37
CA ALA A 443 8.88 1.50 -4.53
C ALA A 443 7.98 1.37 -5.75
N ILE A 444 7.69 2.49 -6.42
CA ILE A 444 6.82 2.55 -7.60
C ILE A 444 7.64 2.77 -8.87
N HIS A 445 7.12 2.23 -9.98
CA HIS A 445 7.69 2.39 -11.32
C HIS A 445 7.71 3.86 -11.74
N ASP A 446 8.75 4.30 -12.46
CA ASP A 446 8.87 5.70 -12.89
C ASP A 446 7.70 6.11 -13.82
N GLU A 447 7.18 5.17 -14.60
CA GLU A 447 6.05 5.38 -15.52
C GLU A 447 4.67 5.19 -14.86
N ALA A 448 4.60 4.81 -13.58
CA ALA A 448 3.32 4.65 -12.89
C ALA A 448 2.52 5.97 -12.98
N ILE A 449 1.35 5.90 -13.64
CA ILE A 449 0.47 7.04 -13.90
C ILE A 449 -0.07 7.56 -12.57
N VAL A 450 0.03 8.87 -12.40
CA VAL A 450 -0.53 9.63 -11.29
C VAL A 450 -2.05 9.55 -11.39
N GLU A 451 -2.71 8.84 -10.47
CA GLU A 451 -4.14 9.07 -10.26
C GLU A 451 -4.32 10.53 -9.80
N ASP A 452 -5.00 11.26 -10.66
CA ASP A 452 -5.42 12.65 -10.56
C ASP A 452 -6.06 12.92 -9.18
N ALA A 453 -5.44 13.81 -8.40
CA ALA A 453 -6.03 14.30 -7.14
C ALA A 453 -7.04 15.44 -7.37
N THR A 454 -7.46 15.66 -8.62
CA THR A 454 -8.54 16.56 -8.99
C THR A 454 -9.47 15.97 -10.06
N ALA A 455 -10.09 14.83 -9.77
CA ALA A 455 -11.46 14.62 -10.25
C ALA A 455 -12.44 15.58 -9.52
N GLN A 456 -12.21 16.90 -9.61
CA GLN A 456 -13.21 17.95 -9.39
C GLN A 456 -12.88 19.15 -10.29
N HIS A 457 -13.27 19.02 -11.57
CA HIS A 457 -13.57 20.04 -12.58
C HIS A 457 -12.99 21.47 -12.45
N ALA A 458 -12.27 21.83 -13.53
CA ALA A 458 -12.23 23.11 -14.25
C ALA A 458 -11.18 24.18 -13.87
N GLY A 459 -10.18 24.34 -14.75
CA GLY A 459 -9.36 25.55 -14.84
C GLY A 459 -8.26 25.45 -15.89
N LYS A 460 -8.53 25.95 -17.11
CA LYS A 460 -7.63 26.03 -18.27
C LYS A 460 -6.17 26.32 -17.90
N GLY A 461 -5.28 25.36 -18.15
CA GLY A 461 -3.83 25.56 -18.12
C GLY A 461 -3.03 24.25 -18.10
N GLY A 462 -2.72 23.71 -19.28
CA GLY A 462 -1.66 22.72 -19.59
C GLY A 462 -1.37 21.60 -18.58
N ASP A 463 -2.01 20.44 -18.78
CA ASP A 463 -2.02 19.25 -17.91
C ASP A 463 -0.72 18.41 -17.83
N LEU A 464 0.44 18.94 -18.22
CA LEU A 464 1.71 18.18 -18.20
C LEU A 464 2.77 18.71 -17.22
N GLU A 465 2.61 19.94 -16.70
CA GLU A 465 3.60 20.55 -15.80
C GLU A 465 3.14 20.63 -14.33
N ARG A 466 1.85 20.40 -14.03
CA ARG A 466 1.27 20.58 -12.69
C ARG A 466 1.25 19.33 -11.80
N ASN A 467 1.67 18.17 -12.31
CA ASN A 467 1.66 16.90 -11.57
C ASN A 467 2.98 16.57 -10.84
N LYS A 468 3.97 17.48 -10.86
CA LYS A 468 5.26 17.37 -10.14
C LYS A 468 5.19 17.76 -8.64
N THR A 469 4.04 18.20 -8.14
CA THR A 469 3.92 18.99 -6.88
C THR A 469 3.36 18.26 -5.66
N PHE A 470 2.92 17.00 -5.76
CA PHE A 470 2.64 16.23 -4.54
C PHE A 470 3.95 15.69 -3.96
N ALA A 471 4.33 16.15 -2.78
CA ALA A 471 5.59 15.77 -2.13
C ALA A 471 5.81 14.25 -2.00
N ARG A 472 4.74 13.46 -1.90
CA ARG A 472 4.80 11.98 -1.90
C ARG A 472 5.39 11.37 -3.18
N TYR A 473 5.43 12.12 -4.27
CA TYR A 473 6.04 11.69 -5.54
C TYR A 473 7.40 12.35 -5.79
N SER A 474 7.75 13.38 -5.02
CA SER A 474 9.09 13.97 -5.06
C SER A 474 10.13 13.04 -4.42
N THR A 475 9.70 12.11 -3.57
CA THR A 475 10.53 11.06 -2.96
C THR A 475 10.69 9.80 -3.82
N ARG A 476 10.30 9.85 -5.11
CA ARG A 476 10.37 8.69 -6.02
C ARG A 476 11.77 8.04 -6.01
N PRO A 477 11.84 6.70 -6.05
CA PRO A 477 10.73 5.77 -6.32
C PRO A 477 9.83 5.49 -5.10
N TRP A 478 10.13 6.04 -3.93
CA TRP A 478 9.46 5.65 -2.69
C TRP A 478 8.18 6.44 -2.44
N ILE A 479 7.13 5.70 -2.12
CA ILE A 479 5.92 6.23 -1.47
C ILE A 479 5.77 5.58 -0.09
N LEU A 480 5.23 6.33 0.85
CA LEU A 480 4.87 5.82 2.17
C LEU A 480 3.35 5.67 2.26
N GLN A 481 2.88 4.51 2.70
CA GLN A 481 1.46 4.25 2.90
C GLN A 481 0.98 4.93 4.20
N PRO A 482 -0.19 5.60 4.19
CA PRO A 482 -0.79 6.18 5.40
C PRO A 482 -0.95 5.18 6.55
N TYR A 483 -1.31 3.94 6.22
CA TYR A 483 -1.42 2.76 7.06
C TYR A 483 -1.44 1.53 6.13
N THR A 484 -1.10 0.36 6.65
CA THR A 484 -1.15 -0.91 5.91
C THR A 484 -2.45 -1.67 6.24
N LEU A 485 -2.81 -2.67 5.44
CA LEU A 485 -3.96 -3.53 5.77
C LEU A 485 -3.73 -4.30 7.08
N ASP A 486 -2.49 -4.72 7.31
CA ASP A 486 -2.11 -5.42 8.55
C ASP A 486 -2.21 -4.47 9.76
N ASP A 487 -1.76 -3.21 9.65
CA ASP A 487 -1.96 -2.20 10.71
C ASP A 487 -3.45 -2.04 11.07
N LEU A 488 -4.33 -2.03 10.05
CA LEU A 488 -5.77 -1.89 10.24
C LEU A 488 -6.36 -3.13 10.92
N HIS A 489 -6.05 -4.33 10.43
CA HIS A 489 -6.54 -5.59 11.01
C HIS A 489 -6.05 -5.79 12.44
N GLU A 490 -4.77 -5.56 12.71
CA GLU A 490 -4.20 -5.67 14.06
C GLU A 490 -4.87 -4.68 15.02
N CYS A 491 -5.15 -3.47 14.56
CA CYS A 491 -5.86 -2.46 15.34
C CYS A 491 -7.31 -2.88 15.64
N LEU A 492 -8.04 -3.41 14.64
CA LEU A 492 -9.42 -3.90 14.81
C LEU A 492 -9.49 -5.11 15.76
N ASP A 493 -8.53 -6.03 15.65
CA ASP A 493 -8.41 -7.19 16.54
C ASP A 493 -8.12 -6.76 17.96
N THR A 494 -7.19 -5.81 18.14
CA THR A 494 -6.83 -5.28 19.46
C THR A 494 -7.97 -4.52 20.09
N TRP A 495 -8.70 -3.71 19.32
CA TRP A 495 -9.94 -3.07 19.75
C TRP A 495 -10.96 -4.11 20.23
N THR A 496 -11.20 -5.15 19.43
CA THR A 496 -12.15 -6.21 19.75
C THR A 496 -11.76 -6.94 21.04
N LYS A 497 -10.48 -7.26 21.21
CA LYS A 497 -9.96 -7.89 22.44
C LYS A 497 -10.14 -6.99 23.66
N LEU A 498 -9.82 -5.69 23.55
CA LEU A 498 -10.02 -4.71 24.62
C LEU A 498 -11.49 -4.65 25.04
N VAL A 499 -12.40 -4.45 24.08
CA VAL A 499 -13.84 -4.36 24.34
C VAL A 499 -14.37 -5.63 24.98
N LYS A 500 -14.05 -6.82 24.43
CA LYS A 500 -14.49 -8.10 25.00
C LYS A 500 -14.01 -8.28 26.44
N THR A 501 -12.76 -7.91 26.73
CA THR A 501 -12.20 -8.00 28.08
C THR A 501 -12.95 -7.10 29.06
N ILE A 502 -13.30 -5.88 28.64
CA ILE A 502 -14.09 -4.96 29.47
C ILE A 502 -15.52 -5.50 29.65
N GLU A 503 -16.20 -5.94 28.59
CA GLU A 503 -17.55 -6.51 28.65
C GLU A 503 -17.63 -7.71 29.62
N GLN A 504 -16.66 -8.62 29.54
CA GLN A 504 -16.56 -9.77 30.43
C GLN A 504 -16.43 -9.35 31.89
N LYS A 505 -15.55 -8.38 32.19
CA LYS A 505 -15.37 -7.89 33.57
C LYS A 505 -16.54 -7.04 34.06
N ALA A 506 -17.26 -6.37 33.16
CA ALA A 506 -18.47 -5.61 33.45
C ALA A 506 -19.70 -6.51 33.68
N GLY A 507 -19.59 -7.82 33.41
CA GLY A 507 -20.71 -8.76 33.54
C GLY A 507 -21.74 -8.66 32.41
N ILE A 508 -21.38 -8.07 31.27
CA ILE A 508 -22.26 -7.94 30.10
C ILE A 508 -22.34 -9.29 29.40
N LYS A 509 -23.55 -9.87 29.37
CA LYS A 509 -23.82 -11.14 28.69
C LYS A 509 -24.35 -10.84 27.29
N ARG A 510 -23.51 -11.03 26.27
CA ARG A 510 -23.95 -11.06 24.87
C ARG A 510 -24.33 -12.47 24.47
N SER A 511 -25.37 -12.61 23.64
CA SER A 511 -25.72 -13.90 23.05
C SER A 511 -24.56 -14.39 22.18
N GLU A 512 -24.09 -15.62 22.43
CA GLU A 512 -23.04 -16.27 21.63
C GLU A 512 -23.51 -16.60 20.20
N GLU A 513 -24.80 -16.41 19.89
CA GLU A 513 -25.43 -16.75 18.62
C GLU A 513 -25.31 -15.66 17.52
N VAL A 514 -24.76 -14.48 17.84
CA VAL A 514 -24.59 -13.42 16.82
C VAL A 514 -23.33 -13.72 16.03
N ALA A 515 -23.49 -13.99 14.72
CA ALA A 515 -22.35 -14.20 13.84
C ALA A 515 -21.49 -12.92 13.78
N PRO A 516 -20.16 -13.02 13.60
CA PRO A 516 -19.28 -11.85 13.51
C PRO A 516 -19.71 -10.84 12.44
N GLU A 517 -20.29 -11.31 11.33
CA GLU A 517 -20.86 -10.48 10.27
C GLU A 517 -22.08 -9.63 10.68
N ASP A 518 -22.76 -10.00 11.77
CA ASP A 518 -23.96 -9.33 12.28
C ASP A 518 -23.65 -8.35 13.43
N GLU A 519 -22.38 -8.24 13.86
CA GLU A 519 -21.99 -7.27 14.90
C GLU A 519 -22.03 -5.83 14.36
N ALA A 520 -22.81 -4.97 15.04
CA ALA A 520 -22.89 -3.57 14.67
C ALA A 520 -21.54 -2.84 14.84
N PRO A 521 -21.11 -2.02 13.86
CA PRO A 521 -19.90 -1.23 13.96
C PRO A 521 -20.10 0.02 14.86
N LEU A 522 -19.00 0.66 15.26
CA LEU A 522 -19.05 1.93 16.02
C LEU A 522 -19.83 3.04 15.29
N ALA A 523 -19.81 3.05 13.96
CA ALA A 523 -20.58 3.97 13.14
C ALA A 523 -21.01 3.31 11.82
N SER A 524 -22.24 3.59 11.38
CA SER A 524 -22.67 3.20 10.04
C SER A 524 -21.96 4.05 8.98
N ARG A 525 -21.69 3.45 7.80
CA ARG A 525 -21.12 4.18 6.66
C ARG A 525 -21.97 5.38 6.25
N THR A 526 -23.30 5.27 6.38
CA THR A 526 -24.23 6.39 6.15
C THR A 526 -23.98 7.55 7.11
N ALA A 527 -23.83 7.27 8.41
CA ALA A 527 -23.53 8.32 9.40
C ALA A 527 -22.18 8.99 9.13
N LEU A 528 -21.15 8.22 8.78
CA LEU A 528 -19.83 8.75 8.41
C LEU A 528 -19.88 9.64 7.16
N ASN A 529 -20.64 9.24 6.15
CA ASN A 529 -20.82 10.02 4.92
C ASN A 529 -21.57 11.34 5.20
N ILE A 530 -22.64 11.30 6.02
CA ILE A 530 -23.38 12.50 6.44
C ILE A 530 -22.47 13.44 7.27
N ALA A 531 -21.59 12.87 8.09
CA ALA A 531 -20.60 13.62 8.85
C ALA A 531 -19.44 14.18 8.01
N GLU A 532 -19.38 13.84 6.71
CA GLU A 532 -18.31 14.20 5.78
C GLU A 532 -16.93 13.71 6.25
N ILE A 533 -16.89 12.55 6.92
CA ILE A 533 -15.63 11.93 7.32
C ILE A 533 -14.95 11.32 6.09
N PRO A 534 -13.73 11.76 5.72
CA PRO A 534 -13.06 11.24 4.53
C PRO A 534 -12.65 9.78 4.72
N ARG A 535 -12.64 9.01 3.63
CA ARG A 535 -12.08 7.64 3.60
C ARG A 535 -10.63 7.65 4.09
N GLY A 536 -10.25 6.65 4.88
CA GLY A 536 -8.97 6.61 5.59
C GLY A 536 -9.04 5.75 6.85
N PHE A 537 -7.96 5.72 7.63
CA PHE A 537 -7.85 4.86 8.81
C PHE A 537 -9.00 5.10 9.81
N ALA A 538 -9.31 6.36 10.10
CA ALA A 538 -10.42 6.72 10.99
C ALA A 538 -11.78 6.20 10.48
N TYR A 539 -12.04 6.34 9.17
CA TYR A 539 -13.27 5.84 8.55
C TYR A 539 -13.37 4.33 8.63
N GLU A 540 -12.29 3.63 8.30
CA GLU A 540 -12.25 2.17 8.29
C GLU A 540 -12.38 1.60 9.71
N ILE A 541 -11.70 2.18 10.70
CA ILE A 541 -11.88 1.81 12.11
C ILE A 541 -13.33 2.02 12.55
N LEU A 542 -13.94 3.18 12.31
CA LEU A 542 -15.31 3.45 12.78
C LEU A 542 -16.36 2.54 12.12
N SER A 543 -16.14 2.16 10.85
CA SER A 543 -17.09 1.34 10.09
C SER A 543 -16.93 -0.17 10.27
N HIS A 544 -15.89 -0.62 10.97
CA HIS A 544 -15.64 -2.05 11.21
C HIS A 544 -15.39 -2.41 12.68
N ALA A 545 -14.94 -1.48 13.51
CA ALA A 545 -14.68 -1.74 14.92
C ALA A 545 -15.98 -2.09 15.64
N ARG A 546 -15.94 -3.20 16.38
CA ARG A 546 -17.06 -3.72 17.18
C ARG A 546 -17.61 -2.66 18.13
N GLN A 547 -18.92 -2.46 18.11
CA GLN A 547 -19.63 -1.67 19.11
C GLN A 547 -19.78 -2.42 20.44
N SER A 548 -19.88 -1.67 21.55
CA SER A 548 -20.13 -2.20 22.89
C SER A 548 -21.24 -1.45 23.61
N GLU A 549 -21.82 -2.10 24.61
CA GLU A 549 -22.77 -1.50 25.56
C GLU A 549 -22.06 -0.75 26.70
N VAL A 550 -20.75 -0.99 26.90
CA VAL A 550 -19.97 -0.22 27.88
C VAL A 550 -19.83 1.23 27.44
N TRP A 551 -19.71 2.13 28.41
CA TRP A 551 -19.57 3.55 28.14
C TRP A 551 -18.11 3.94 28.06
N PHE A 552 -17.26 3.36 28.92
CA PHE A 552 -15.86 3.74 29.09
C PHE A 552 -14.90 2.62 28.71
N VAL A 553 -13.93 2.95 27.85
CA VAL A 553 -12.88 2.03 27.39
C VAL A 553 -11.52 2.28 28.06
N ALA A 554 -11.37 3.42 28.72
CA ALA A 554 -10.26 3.78 29.58
C ALA A 554 -10.74 4.81 30.62
N PRO A 555 -9.98 5.11 31.69
CA PRO A 555 -10.42 6.01 32.75
C PRO A 555 -10.86 7.38 32.24
N GLY A 556 -12.16 7.65 32.30
CA GLY A 556 -12.81 8.87 31.80
C GLY A 556 -12.91 9.02 30.28
N LEU A 557 -12.43 8.05 29.47
CA LEU A 557 -12.58 8.07 28.01
C LEU A 557 -13.74 7.19 27.59
N ARG A 558 -14.70 7.80 26.89
CA ARG A 558 -15.92 7.12 26.48
C ARG A 558 -15.97 6.80 24.99
N LEU A 559 -16.79 5.81 24.64
CA LEU A 559 -17.14 5.53 23.26
C LEU A 559 -17.74 6.77 22.56
N PRO A 560 -17.49 6.94 21.25
CA PRO A 560 -17.99 8.07 20.49
C PRO A 560 -19.51 8.02 20.37
N LYS A 561 -20.14 9.19 20.27
CA LYS A 561 -21.55 9.32 19.92
C LYS A 561 -21.69 9.75 18.47
N VAL A 562 -22.80 9.37 17.83
CA VAL A 562 -23.03 9.68 16.41
C VAL A 562 -23.01 11.19 16.14
N GLU A 563 -23.56 12.00 17.05
CA GLU A 563 -23.60 13.45 16.89
C GLU A 563 -22.21 14.09 16.93
N GLU A 564 -21.22 13.40 17.51
CA GLU A 564 -19.85 13.90 17.65
C GLU A 564 -19.05 13.72 16.35
N PHE A 565 -19.51 12.87 15.43
CA PHE A 565 -18.94 12.80 14.08
C PHE A 565 -19.26 14.07 13.29
N LEU A 566 -20.43 14.67 13.51
CA LEU A 566 -20.80 15.95 12.88
C LEU A 566 -20.05 17.13 13.47
N GLN A 567 -19.63 17.03 14.73
CA GLN A 567 -19.03 18.12 15.52
C GLN A 567 -17.51 17.91 15.73
N GLN A 568 -16.81 17.46 14.68
CA GLN A 568 -15.35 17.32 14.74
C GLN A 568 -14.67 18.69 14.87
N PRO A 569 -13.72 18.86 15.81
CA PRO A 569 -13.23 20.18 16.23
C PRO A 569 -12.48 20.93 15.13
N PHE A 570 -11.86 20.23 14.18
CA PHE A 570 -11.03 20.82 13.13
C PHE A 570 -11.73 20.90 11.77
N LYS A 571 -13.04 20.63 11.70
CA LYS A 571 -13.79 20.52 10.43
C LYS A 571 -13.66 21.77 9.55
N ASP A 572 -13.68 22.96 10.15
CA ASP A 572 -13.65 24.23 9.41
C ASP A 572 -12.23 24.74 9.11
N ILE A 573 -11.19 24.15 9.69
CA ILE A 573 -9.79 24.57 9.48
C ILE A 573 -9.38 24.41 8.02
N LEU A 574 -9.85 23.37 7.33
CA LEU A 574 -9.58 23.17 5.90
C LEU A 574 -10.12 24.32 5.04
N LYS A 575 -11.28 24.88 5.42
CA LYS A 575 -11.91 25.99 4.70
C LYS A 575 -11.22 27.32 5.02
N GLN A 576 -10.76 27.50 6.26
CA GLN A 576 -10.09 28.71 6.71
C GLN A 576 -8.66 28.83 6.17
N TYR A 577 -7.95 27.71 6.02
CA TYR A 577 -6.54 27.63 5.62
C TYR A 577 -6.34 26.63 4.46
N PRO A 578 -6.96 26.87 3.28
CA PRO A 578 -6.99 25.89 2.19
C PRO A 578 -5.61 25.65 1.55
N GLU A 579 -4.71 26.63 1.59
CA GLU A 579 -3.35 26.48 1.06
C GLU A 579 -2.48 25.66 2.02
N GLU A 580 -2.53 26.00 3.30
CA GLU A 580 -1.75 25.36 4.36
C GLU A 580 -2.20 23.91 4.62
N THR A 581 -3.47 23.61 4.36
CA THR A 581 -4.05 22.28 4.55
C THR A 581 -4.15 21.45 3.27
N ARG A 582 -3.58 21.94 2.16
CA ARG A 582 -3.64 21.24 0.87
C ARG A 582 -3.06 19.82 0.98
N GLY A 583 -3.92 18.82 0.74
CA GLY A 583 -3.53 17.40 0.81
C GLY A 583 -3.35 16.84 2.22
N MET A 584 -3.75 17.57 3.27
CA MET A 584 -3.76 17.09 4.65
C MET A 584 -5.13 16.54 5.03
N LYS A 585 -5.17 15.50 5.88
CA LYS A 585 -6.39 15.17 6.63
C LYS A 585 -6.38 15.88 7.98
N VAL A 586 -7.56 16.22 8.49
CA VAL A 586 -7.71 16.87 9.80
C VAL A 586 -7.52 15.87 10.94
N PRO A 587 -7.05 16.30 12.13
CA PRO A 587 -7.03 15.43 13.28
C PRO A 587 -8.46 15.02 13.64
N PHE A 588 -8.66 13.75 13.97
CA PHE A 588 -9.98 13.20 14.25
C PHE A 588 -10.10 12.87 15.74
N LEU A 589 -11.08 13.45 16.43
CA LEU A 589 -11.37 13.11 17.81
C LEU A 589 -12.10 11.76 17.85
N PHE A 590 -11.37 10.71 18.23
CA PHE A 590 -11.86 9.34 18.25
C PHE A 590 -12.58 9.00 19.56
N LEU A 591 -11.95 9.24 20.71
CA LEU A 591 -12.55 8.98 22.03
C LEU A 591 -12.52 10.25 22.86
N ARG A 592 -13.68 10.69 23.37
CA ARG A 592 -13.77 11.94 24.11
C ARG A 592 -13.66 11.72 25.62
N CYS A 593 -13.08 12.68 26.32
CA CYS A 593 -13.09 12.75 27.77
C CYS A 593 -13.49 14.16 28.25
N PRO A 594 -13.85 14.34 29.54
CA PRO A 594 -14.25 15.66 30.06
C PRO A 594 -13.13 16.70 29.96
N GLY A 595 -13.51 17.95 29.67
CA GLY A 595 -12.60 19.10 29.64
C GLY A 595 -12.18 19.54 28.25
N THR A 596 -11.50 20.69 28.20
CA THR A 596 -10.97 21.33 26.99
C THR A 596 -9.61 21.94 27.29
N VAL A 597 -8.77 22.05 26.27
CA VAL A 597 -7.48 22.76 26.31
C VAL A 597 -7.31 23.55 25.03
N SER A 598 -6.39 24.51 24.97
CA SER A 598 -6.08 25.14 23.68
C SER A 598 -5.38 24.15 22.74
N ALA A 599 -5.63 24.26 21.43
CA ALA A 599 -5.00 23.36 20.46
C ALA A 599 -3.46 23.48 20.47
N LYS A 600 -2.96 24.69 20.78
CA LYS A 600 -1.54 24.96 20.99
C LYS A 600 -0.97 24.21 22.20
N GLU A 601 -1.65 24.21 23.35
CA GLU A 601 -1.22 23.44 24.53
C GLU A 601 -1.30 21.93 24.32
N ALA A 602 -2.27 21.46 23.52
CA ALA A 602 -2.34 20.07 23.05
C ALA A 602 -1.28 19.72 21.98
N LYS A 603 -0.42 20.69 21.63
CA LYS A 603 0.66 20.58 20.64
C LYS A 603 0.19 20.23 19.23
N PHE A 604 -1.04 20.56 18.86
CA PHE A 604 -1.44 20.48 17.46
C PHE A 604 -0.57 21.45 16.64
N ARG A 605 -0.29 21.11 15.39
CA ARG A 605 0.51 21.97 14.51
C ARG A 605 -0.36 23.03 13.87
N TYR A 606 0.27 24.12 13.47
CA TYR A 606 -0.36 25.06 12.56
C TYR A 606 -0.79 24.34 11.26
N PRO A 607 -2.00 24.61 10.73
CA PRO A 607 -2.96 25.60 11.19
C PRO A 607 -3.94 25.13 12.29
N PHE A 608 -3.98 23.85 12.65
CA PHE A 608 -4.86 23.34 13.71
C PHE A 608 -4.60 23.97 15.09
N SER A 609 -3.38 24.41 15.35
CA SER A 609 -2.98 25.08 16.59
C SER A 609 -3.65 26.42 16.84
N THR A 610 -4.37 26.97 15.86
CA THR A 610 -5.03 28.29 15.95
C THR A 610 -6.31 28.24 16.79
N LEU A 611 -6.90 27.07 17.01
CA LEU A 611 -8.09 26.94 17.84
C LEU A 611 -7.77 27.19 19.32
N GLU A 612 -8.50 28.14 19.92
CA GLU A 612 -8.34 28.51 21.33
C GLU A 612 -8.80 27.42 22.29
N SER A 613 -9.69 26.53 21.85
CA SER A 613 -10.24 25.46 22.67
C SER A 613 -10.60 24.25 21.82
N VAL A 614 -10.12 23.07 22.24
CA VAL A 614 -10.47 21.77 21.68
C VAL A 614 -10.86 20.80 22.80
N PRO A 615 -11.79 19.87 22.56
CA PRO A 615 -12.12 18.83 23.54
C PRO A 615 -10.90 17.99 23.95
N CYS A 616 -10.88 17.51 25.19
CA CYS A 616 -9.90 16.50 25.59
C CYS A 616 -10.35 15.10 25.14
N GLY A 617 -9.39 14.20 24.92
CA GLY A 617 -9.66 12.87 24.40
C GLY A 617 -8.49 12.25 23.64
N LEU A 618 -8.72 11.08 23.07
CA LEU A 618 -7.81 10.43 22.13
C LEU A 618 -8.12 10.91 20.71
N TYR A 619 -7.13 11.52 20.08
CA TYR A 619 -7.17 11.95 18.69
C TYR A 619 -6.41 10.95 17.81
N LEU A 620 -6.91 10.70 16.61
CA LEU A 620 -6.10 10.19 15.50
C LEU A 620 -5.46 11.41 14.85
N ASP A 621 -4.13 11.42 14.83
CA ASP A 621 -3.39 12.60 14.40
C ASP A 621 -3.61 12.83 12.90
N ALA A 622 -3.75 14.10 12.53
CA ALA A 622 -3.69 14.50 11.13
C ALA A 622 -2.38 14.04 10.51
N PHE A 623 -2.37 13.89 9.19
CA PHE A 623 -1.16 14.02 8.38
C PHE A 623 -0.51 15.35 8.74
N PRO A 624 0.51 15.41 9.62
CA PRO A 624 0.95 16.69 10.14
C PRO A 624 1.64 17.50 9.05
N ASN A 625 2.06 16.81 7.99
CA ASN A 625 2.55 17.31 6.71
C ASN A 625 1.92 16.41 5.63
N ALA A 626 1.42 16.95 4.52
CA ALA A 626 0.96 16.16 3.35
C ALA A 626 2.00 15.16 2.79
N GLN A 627 3.23 15.28 3.29
CA GLN A 627 4.44 14.58 2.88
C GLN A 627 4.87 13.50 3.90
N ASN A 628 4.08 13.25 4.94
CA ASN A 628 4.38 12.20 5.92
C ASN A 628 3.09 11.53 6.45
N PRO A 629 2.64 10.47 5.76
CA PRO A 629 1.31 9.93 5.94
C PRO A 629 1.29 8.86 7.03
N PHE A 630 0.84 9.21 8.23
CA PHE A 630 0.68 8.26 9.33
C PHE A 630 -0.70 8.43 9.98
N GLU A 631 -1.73 7.89 9.33
CA GLU A 631 -3.11 7.98 9.81
C GLU A 631 -3.39 7.08 11.03
N ASP A 632 -2.51 6.10 11.24
CA ASP A 632 -2.52 5.17 12.34
C ASP A 632 -1.97 5.78 13.64
N ALA A 633 -1.33 6.96 13.56
CA ALA A 633 -0.79 7.66 14.72
C ALA A 633 -1.91 8.30 15.56
N CYS A 634 -1.71 8.35 16.87
CA CYS A 634 -2.68 8.92 17.80
C CYS A 634 -2.05 9.80 18.88
N ARG A 635 -2.90 10.55 19.58
CA ARG A 635 -2.52 11.45 20.66
C ARG A 635 -3.57 11.51 21.73
N LEU A 636 -3.17 11.21 22.96
CA LEU A 636 -4.04 11.36 24.13
C LEU A 636 -3.90 12.76 24.71
N VAL A 637 -4.92 13.59 24.55
CA VAL A 637 -5.01 14.93 25.13
C VAL A 637 -5.81 14.87 26.44
N LEU A 638 -5.15 15.17 27.56
CA LEU A 638 -5.76 15.18 28.90
C LEU A 638 -6.01 16.62 29.37
N PRO A 639 -7.08 16.89 30.14
CA PRO A 639 -7.31 18.20 30.73
C PRO A 639 -6.35 18.50 31.90
N ILE A 640 -5.60 17.50 32.37
CA ILE A 640 -4.56 17.66 33.38
C ILE A 640 -3.18 17.75 32.72
N ARG A 641 -2.31 18.63 33.24
CA ARG A 641 -0.89 18.64 32.89
C ARG A 641 -0.15 17.62 33.73
N LEU A 642 0.54 16.71 33.06
CA LEU A 642 1.46 15.77 33.71
C LEU A 642 2.86 16.40 33.83
N SER A 643 3.58 15.98 34.86
CA SER A 643 4.92 16.45 35.24
C SER A 643 5.01 17.91 35.66
N ASP A 644 3.95 18.47 36.24
CA ASP A 644 3.98 19.83 36.79
C ASP A 644 4.61 19.88 38.19
N LYS A 645 4.43 18.81 38.99
CA LYS A 645 4.89 18.72 40.39
C LYS A 645 5.82 17.54 40.68
N ARG A 646 5.81 16.49 39.84
CA ARG A 646 6.55 15.23 40.06
C ARG A 646 7.20 14.79 38.75
N ARG A 647 8.44 14.29 38.79
CA ARG A 647 9.23 13.93 37.58
C ARG A 647 9.31 12.41 37.35
N TYR A 648 8.15 11.74 37.30
CA TYR A 648 8.10 10.31 36.96
C TYR A 648 7.46 10.02 35.62
N ALA A 649 6.50 10.83 35.16
CA ALA A 649 5.85 10.57 33.88
C ALA A 649 6.86 10.73 32.74
N ARG A 650 6.86 9.74 31.85
CA ARG A 650 7.80 9.62 30.75
C ARG A 650 7.09 9.36 29.43
N THR A 651 7.70 9.80 28.35
CA THR A 651 7.37 9.39 27.00
C THR A 651 7.72 7.90 26.85
N SER A 652 7.27 7.28 25.77
CA SER A 652 7.53 5.86 25.51
C SER A 652 9.01 5.56 25.28
N ASP A 653 9.79 6.54 24.83
CA ASP A 653 11.27 6.48 24.74
C ASP A 653 11.97 6.89 26.05
N GLY A 654 11.25 6.95 27.17
CA GLY A 654 11.83 7.10 28.52
C GLY A 654 12.16 8.54 28.94
N ARG A 655 11.92 9.54 28.09
CA ARG A 655 12.20 10.95 28.43
C ARG A 655 11.17 11.50 29.39
N LEU A 656 11.62 12.34 30.31
CA LEU A 656 10.72 12.98 31.26
C LEU A 656 9.77 13.94 30.56
N LEU A 657 8.48 13.83 30.88
CA LEU A 657 7.50 14.83 30.47
C LEU A 657 7.76 16.14 31.20
N PHE A 658 7.41 17.25 30.55
CA PHE A 658 7.44 18.58 31.16
C PHE A 658 6.13 19.32 30.88
N ARG A 659 5.30 19.47 31.93
CA ARG A 659 4.04 20.24 31.92
C ARG A 659 3.18 19.99 30.67
N SER A 660 2.92 18.72 30.36
CA SER A 660 2.32 18.35 29.09
C SER A 660 0.90 17.82 29.25
N HIS A 661 0.03 18.22 28.31
CA HIS A 661 -1.33 17.70 28.17
C HIS A 661 -1.39 16.48 27.24
N SER A 662 -0.37 16.27 26.40
CA SER A 662 -0.50 15.35 25.25
C SER A 662 0.69 14.42 24.98
N ASP A 663 1.75 14.49 25.77
CA ASP A 663 2.96 13.67 25.54
C ASP A 663 2.89 12.25 26.12
N LEU A 664 1.83 11.89 26.86
CA LEU A 664 1.70 10.53 27.36
C LEU A 664 1.56 9.56 26.18
N TYR A 665 2.27 8.42 26.24
CA TYR A 665 2.47 7.47 25.13
C TYR A 665 3.25 7.99 23.92
N GLN A 666 3.47 9.30 23.77
CA GLN A 666 4.25 9.82 22.65
C GLN A 666 5.69 9.33 22.71
N THR A 667 6.34 9.23 21.55
CA THR A 667 7.78 9.03 21.41
C THR A 667 8.44 10.37 21.13
N GLY A 668 9.45 10.76 21.90
CA GLY A 668 10.15 12.04 21.70
C GLY A 668 10.92 12.08 20.38
N ILE A 669 11.84 11.13 20.17
CA ILE A 669 12.65 11.02 18.95
C ILE A 669 12.53 9.61 18.42
N ASN A 670 12.07 9.47 17.18
CA ASN A 670 12.11 8.21 16.45
C ASN A 670 13.43 8.17 15.64
N PRO A 671 14.31 7.18 15.85
CA PRO A 671 15.60 7.13 15.18
C PRO A 671 15.51 6.65 13.72
N PHE A 672 14.35 6.16 13.28
CA PHE A 672 14.12 5.51 11.98
C PHE A 672 13.37 6.41 11.00
N VAL A 673 12.27 7.02 11.45
CA VAL A 673 11.35 7.80 10.61
C VAL A 673 11.10 9.19 11.17
N MET A 674 10.72 10.11 10.28
CA MET A 674 10.37 11.45 10.72
C MET A 674 9.00 11.46 11.36
N ARG A 675 8.87 12.08 12.54
CA ARG A 675 7.60 12.64 13.05
C ARG A 675 6.41 11.66 13.01
N HIS A 676 6.61 10.39 13.39
CA HIS A 676 5.54 9.43 13.61
C HIS A 676 5.10 9.46 15.07
N GLY A 677 3.81 9.65 15.32
CA GLY A 677 3.24 9.49 16.64
C GLY A 677 3.01 8.01 16.98
N PRO A 678 2.62 7.71 18.22
CA PRO A 678 2.32 6.35 18.62
C PRO A 678 1.16 5.76 17.81
N LYS A 679 1.34 4.55 17.24
CA LYS A 679 0.24 3.82 16.59
C LYS A 679 -0.92 3.58 17.56
N LEU A 680 -2.15 3.73 17.09
CA LEU A 680 -3.38 3.49 17.88
C LEU A 680 -3.38 2.10 18.52
N VAL A 681 -3.01 1.07 17.75
CA VAL A 681 -2.99 -0.33 18.20
C VAL A 681 -2.18 -0.52 19.48
N ALA A 682 -1.02 0.13 19.60
CA ALA A 682 -0.15 -0.02 20.75
C ALA A 682 -0.70 0.69 22.00
N VAL A 683 -1.40 1.82 21.83
CA VAL A 683 -2.12 2.46 22.94
C VAL A 683 -3.30 1.60 23.40
N LEU A 684 -4.06 1.02 22.46
CA LEU A 684 -5.19 0.13 22.78
C LEU A 684 -4.72 -1.17 23.46
N ASP A 685 -3.60 -1.75 23.02
CA ASP A 685 -3.05 -2.96 23.64
C ASP A 685 -2.53 -2.66 25.06
N ASN A 686 -1.90 -1.51 25.28
CA ASN A 686 -1.55 -1.08 26.63
C ASN A 686 -2.82 -1.02 27.52
N TRP A 687 -3.89 -0.38 27.06
CA TRP A 687 -5.15 -0.29 27.82
C TRP A 687 -5.75 -1.67 28.10
N ARG A 688 -5.69 -2.59 27.13
CA ARG A 688 -6.13 -3.98 27.31
C ARG A 688 -5.37 -4.64 28.46
N ARG A 689 -4.04 -4.54 28.47
CA ARG A 689 -3.20 -5.11 29.54
C ARG A 689 -3.54 -4.51 30.91
N GLN A 690 -3.86 -3.23 30.98
CA GLN A 690 -4.25 -2.57 32.24
C GLN A 690 -5.56 -3.13 32.81
N VAL A 691 -6.54 -3.39 31.94
CA VAL A 691 -7.80 -4.02 32.30
C VAL A 691 -7.58 -5.49 32.67
N GLU A 692 -6.85 -6.26 31.85
CA GLU A 692 -6.57 -7.68 32.07
C GLU A 692 -5.90 -7.92 33.41
N THR A 693 -4.83 -7.19 33.71
CA THR A 693 -4.08 -7.28 34.97
C THR A 693 -4.86 -6.77 36.19
N GLY A 694 -6.05 -6.18 36.00
CA GLY A 694 -6.88 -5.63 37.06
C GLY A 694 -6.32 -4.35 37.67
N HIS A 695 -5.31 -3.73 37.05
CA HIS A 695 -4.81 -2.42 37.46
C HIS A 695 -5.87 -1.34 37.25
N TRP A 696 -6.58 -1.41 36.12
CA TRP A 696 -7.81 -0.65 35.91
C TRP A 696 -9.01 -1.53 36.31
N GLY A 697 -9.78 -1.06 37.28
CA GLY A 697 -11.06 -1.65 37.66
C GLY A 697 -12.09 -1.51 36.54
N VAL A 698 -13.11 -2.37 36.56
CA VAL A 698 -14.24 -2.36 35.60
C VAL A 698 -15.54 -2.55 36.37
N ASN A 699 -16.57 -1.74 36.06
CA ASN A 699 -17.94 -1.90 36.55
C ASN A 699 -18.94 -2.01 35.40
N GLU A 700 -20.24 -1.94 35.70
CA GLU A 700 -21.30 -2.06 34.69
C GLU A 700 -21.22 -1.02 33.55
N ARG A 701 -20.51 0.10 33.74
CA ARG A 701 -20.33 1.13 32.71
C ARG A 701 -19.02 0.99 31.93
N GLY A 702 -18.20 -0.01 32.23
CA GLY A 702 -16.87 -0.22 31.64
C GLY A 702 -15.74 0.16 32.60
N VAL A 703 -14.63 0.66 32.05
CA VAL A 703 -13.43 0.98 32.84
C VAL A 703 -13.73 2.06 33.89
N GLU A 704 -13.39 1.76 35.14
CA GLU A 704 -13.65 2.64 36.27
C GLU A 704 -12.65 3.79 36.39
N GLY A 705 -13.10 4.82 37.12
CA GLY A 705 -12.29 5.99 37.42
C GLY A 705 -12.41 7.09 36.36
N GLY A 706 -12.07 8.30 36.78
CA GLY A 706 -12.06 9.47 35.92
C GLY A 706 -10.65 9.86 35.48
N ILE A 707 -10.51 11.08 34.98
CA ILE A 707 -9.23 11.63 34.52
C ILE A 707 -8.14 11.61 35.60
N GLY A 708 -8.52 11.62 36.88
CA GLY A 708 -7.58 11.54 37.99
C GLY A 708 -6.68 10.30 37.97
N VAL A 709 -7.12 9.19 37.38
CA VAL A 709 -6.33 7.94 37.29
C VAL A 709 -5.04 8.15 36.50
N TRP A 710 -5.05 8.99 35.46
CA TRP A 710 -3.87 9.27 34.63
C TRP A 710 -2.71 9.91 35.41
N ARG A 711 -2.96 10.47 36.61
CA ARG A 711 -1.89 10.94 37.50
C ARG A 711 -1.01 9.83 38.06
N GLN A 712 -1.43 8.57 37.97
CA GLN A 712 -0.58 7.43 38.31
C GLN A 712 0.67 7.36 37.42
N ALA A 713 0.63 7.94 36.21
CA ALA A 713 1.83 8.13 35.38
C ALA A 713 2.91 8.97 36.10
N GLU A 714 2.53 9.83 37.06
CA GLU A 714 3.45 10.67 37.85
C GLU A 714 3.93 9.99 39.16
N THR A 715 3.74 8.67 39.30
CA THR A 715 4.12 7.90 40.50
C THR A 715 5.26 6.93 40.20
N ARG A 716 6.10 6.67 41.21
CA ARG A 716 7.24 5.75 41.06
C ARG A 716 6.77 4.32 40.77
N GLU A 717 5.62 3.96 41.32
CA GLU A 717 5.04 2.62 41.30
C GLU A 717 4.42 2.28 39.93
N HIS A 718 3.87 3.28 39.22
CA HIS A 718 3.02 3.03 38.04
C HIS A 718 3.45 3.72 36.74
N TRP A 719 4.44 4.64 36.74
CA TRP A 719 4.82 5.40 35.53
C TRP A 719 5.09 4.51 34.30
N TRP A 720 5.77 3.38 34.50
CA TRP A 720 6.16 2.44 33.44
C TRP A 720 4.95 1.78 32.76
N ARG A 721 3.79 1.78 33.41
CA ARG A 721 2.55 1.23 32.83
C ARG A 721 1.92 2.15 31.78
N TYR A 722 2.33 3.42 31.72
CA TYR A 722 1.79 4.43 30.80
C TYR A 722 2.75 4.70 29.64
N GLN A 723 3.44 3.65 29.19
CA GLN A 723 4.39 3.70 28.09
C GLN A 723 4.02 2.71 26.97
N SER A 724 4.41 3.13 25.78
CA SER A 724 4.43 2.46 24.48
C SER A 724 5.54 1.45 24.20
N ASP A 725 5.48 0.18 24.60
CA ASP A 725 6.57 -0.78 24.28
C ASP A 725 6.70 -1.04 22.76
N SER A 726 5.61 -0.90 22.00
CA SER A 726 5.54 -1.31 20.59
C SER A 726 5.71 -0.17 19.57
N HIS A 727 6.04 1.06 20.00
CA HIS A 727 6.05 2.22 19.09
C HIS A 727 7.34 2.44 18.31
N LEU A 728 8.43 1.78 18.69
CA LEU A 728 9.74 1.97 18.06
C LEU A 728 10.01 0.98 16.93
N PHE A 729 9.22 -0.07 16.80
CA PHE A 729 9.31 -1.03 15.70
C PHE A 729 8.19 -0.71 14.71
N ILE A 730 8.56 -0.50 13.45
CA ILE A 730 7.64 -0.05 12.39
C ILE A 730 6.82 -1.22 11.88
#